data_AF-A0A3M1L0M0-F1
#
_entry.id   AF-A0A3M1L0M0-F1
#
_cell.length_a   1.000
_cell.length_b   1.000
_cell.length_c   1.000
_cell.angle_alpha   90.00
_cell.angle_beta   90.00
_cell.angle_gamma   90.00
#
_symmetry.space_group_name_H-M   'P 1'
#
loop_
_entity.id
_entity.type
_entity.pdbx_description
1 polymer ?
#
loop_
_entity_poly.entity_id
_entity_poly.type
_entity_poly.pdbx_seq_one_letter_code
_entity_poly.pdbx_strand_id
1 'polypeptide(L)'
;MKRLTAVALFCALVSSPVLAGAADVILNEYNAVDDADFLENGASDPFWGVRAGNGGDWFELAVITDHLDMRGWSFLVVNRTGSAGEESFSIDLTTDPFWQDIRSGTIITISENLPSNARSYNPVIGRWWINVRPSEFGTYATASCVSPSCLPSQVNWKVSNNDTQITILDASSTVVFGPAGEGIQPPAGIGQTEVFKLEQDPDATITPTSPSYRDGSSSTFGQPNRYNAGTMVQDFSALRSVVPYEPLTTVRINEVLSHSDPGVDWIELYNPTTQAVDISGWFISDSFAQLDKFTIPPGTIVPPGGYVVFDENQLGFGFHSPCDDEAILSAGDGVAPTGPRDFVEFRELESQVPMGRYPNGTGEFVRLATTTPGASNAAPAAGPVMINEIMYHPPDPFVGATVNPEYVELYNPTSAPVELSTDYGGTYGVLPWRITGGIDFDFPAGTTIPAGGYLLVVSFDPVVELQKKSEFESIYGLSPGTPMVGPYSGKLSNFSESVRLRRPDTPEPDGTICGVVGPVFPYVVVDEVTYVDFGEWPEAADGTGASLERIDPYAVGTDPAAWAASGPGGPTPGRANTVAIFPTRSQQKCMTALNKDLAKVAKTSGKDALKCLSDGAKERLGAMTIDDCVAADRKGKIASATAKTAKDFGKLCVGLASDGFERYPSFGATDDATVSTAGTDRPRDLLRDVLGSDLDAATIRLSADKDAAKCQQSLAKDVLRCLDTIGKEFSRCKKTGLADGAIRRTSELGACLGADARGKIAKTCDPVVGRIRRDLDNRCVSAGVDLLAAFSPCGSSDAAAVAACIWAAADCRACRMYGEGDALDLDCDIFDDGVANGSCLP
;
A
#
# COMPACT_ATOMS: atom_id res chain seq x y z
N MET A 1 -44.65 -32.82 -52.62
CA MET A 1 -43.79 -32.88 -51.43
C MET A 1 -42.65 -31.90 -51.65
N LYS A 2 -42.61 -30.87 -50.81
CA LYS A 2 -41.65 -29.76 -50.82
C LYS A 2 -40.39 -30.20 -50.06
N ARG A 3 -39.21 -29.82 -50.52
CA ARG A 3 -38.07 -29.45 -49.64
C ARG A 3 -37.56 -28.11 -50.12
N LEU A 4 -37.83 -27.09 -49.30
CA LEU A 4 -37.26 -25.75 -49.39
C LEU A 4 -35.80 -25.84 -48.93
N THR A 5 -34.89 -25.24 -49.69
CA THR A 5 -33.62 -24.73 -49.17
C THR A 5 -33.61 -23.25 -49.54
N ALA A 6 -33.86 -22.39 -48.55
CA ALA A 6 -33.83 -20.96 -48.72
C ALA A 6 -32.37 -20.50 -48.74
N VAL A 7 -31.95 -19.95 -49.86
CA VAL A 7 -30.73 -19.15 -49.98
C VAL A 7 -31.06 -17.80 -49.35
N ALA A 8 -30.50 -17.51 -48.17
CA ALA A 8 -30.58 -16.18 -47.57
C ALA A 8 -29.56 -15.28 -48.27
N LEU A 9 -30.09 -14.39 -49.09
CA LEU A 9 -29.40 -13.30 -49.75
C LEU A 9 -29.01 -12.27 -48.68
N PHE A 10 -27.74 -12.22 -48.25
CA PHE A 10 -27.24 -11.10 -47.47
C PHE A 10 -27.15 -9.89 -48.41
N CYS A 11 -28.12 -9.01 -48.25
CA CYS A 11 -28.29 -7.79 -49.01
C CYS A 11 -27.16 -6.82 -48.63
N ALA A 12 -26.46 -6.27 -49.63
CA ALA A 12 -25.60 -5.12 -49.45
C ALA A 12 -26.43 -3.96 -48.87
N LEU A 13 -26.29 -3.73 -47.57
CA LEU A 13 -26.71 -2.49 -46.92
C LEU A 13 -25.65 -1.44 -47.29
N VAL A 14 -25.91 -0.73 -48.37
CA VAL A 14 -25.35 0.63 -48.53
C VAL A 14 -26.05 1.46 -47.46
N SER A 15 -25.41 1.59 -46.29
CA SER A 15 -25.87 2.46 -45.21
C SER A 15 -25.81 3.90 -45.71
N SER A 16 -26.94 4.59 -45.55
CA SER A 16 -26.97 6.06 -45.62
C SER A 16 -26.01 6.61 -44.55
N PRO A 17 -25.38 7.78 -44.75
CA PRO A 17 -24.52 8.36 -43.74
C PRO A 17 -25.38 8.59 -42.50
N VAL A 18 -25.11 7.82 -41.44
CA VAL A 18 -25.62 8.07 -40.11
C VAL A 18 -25.25 9.51 -39.79
N LEU A 19 -26.24 10.36 -39.45
CA LEU A 19 -25.96 11.67 -38.89
C LEU A 19 -24.93 11.47 -37.78
N ALA A 20 -23.83 12.21 -37.81
CA ALA A 20 -22.75 12.15 -36.82
C ALA A 20 -23.32 12.27 -35.40
N GLY A 21 -23.62 11.12 -34.79
CA GLY A 21 -23.74 10.98 -33.36
C GLY A 21 -22.34 11.01 -32.77
N ALA A 22 -22.20 11.54 -31.57
CA ALA A 22 -20.99 11.39 -30.78
C ALA A 22 -20.68 9.89 -30.64
N ALA A 23 -19.48 9.46 -31.00
CA ALA A 23 -19.06 8.08 -30.79
C ALA A 23 -18.89 7.83 -29.29
N ASP A 24 -19.47 6.75 -28.75
CA ASP A 24 -19.27 6.36 -27.35
C ASP A 24 -17.88 5.76 -27.12
N VAL A 25 -17.32 5.13 -28.15
CA VAL A 25 -16.00 4.51 -28.19
C VAL A 25 -15.41 4.71 -29.58
N ILE A 26 -14.09 4.89 -29.68
CA ILE A 26 -13.38 5.00 -30.95
C ILE A 26 -12.21 4.02 -31.03
N LEU A 27 -11.86 3.57 -32.24
CA LEU A 27 -10.65 2.78 -32.48
C LEU A 27 -9.42 3.68 -32.27
N ASN A 28 -8.46 3.26 -31.44
CA ASN A 28 -7.30 4.08 -31.07
C ASN A 28 -6.01 3.62 -31.75
N GLU A 29 -5.73 2.31 -31.73
CA GLU A 29 -4.52 1.72 -32.30
C GLU A 29 -4.80 0.25 -32.69
N TYR A 30 -4.10 -0.32 -33.67
CA TYR A 30 -4.04 -1.78 -33.84
C TYR A 30 -2.73 -2.24 -34.50
N ASN A 31 -2.37 -3.51 -34.25
CA ASN A 31 -1.17 -4.11 -34.80
C ASN A 31 -1.30 -4.50 -36.28
N ALA A 32 -0.41 -3.99 -37.13
CA ALA A 32 -0.31 -4.44 -38.52
C ALA A 32 1.03 -5.13 -38.82
N VAL A 33 1.85 -5.39 -37.79
CA VAL A 33 3.16 -6.04 -37.94
C VAL A 33 2.98 -7.52 -38.27
N ASP A 34 3.58 -7.98 -39.36
CA ASP A 34 3.50 -9.38 -39.80
C ASP A 34 4.29 -10.31 -38.85
N ASP A 35 3.86 -11.57 -38.72
CA ASP A 35 4.32 -12.53 -37.69
C ASP A 35 5.85 -12.74 -37.69
N ALA A 36 6.50 -12.53 -38.83
CA ALA A 36 7.94 -12.72 -39.03
C ALA A 36 8.77 -11.43 -38.95
N ASP A 37 8.11 -10.27 -38.89
CA ASP A 37 8.75 -8.95 -38.97
C ASP A 37 8.74 -8.23 -37.62
N PHE A 38 9.58 -7.21 -37.48
CA PHE A 38 9.64 -6.35 -36.29
C PHE A 38 9.03 -4.98 -36.61
N LEU A 39 8.71 -4.21 -35.56
CA LEU A 39 8.38 -2.80 -35.71
C LEU A 39 9.47 -2.07 -36.51
N GLU A 40 9.03 -1.10 -37.30
CA GLU A 40 9.88 -0.34 -38.20
C GLU A 40 11.10 0.24 -37.45
N ASN A 41 12.26 0.26 -38.14
CA ASN A 41 13.52 0.77 -37.59
C ASN A 41 14.03 0.03 -36.33
N GLY A 42 13.50 -1.16 -36.02
CA GLY A 42 13.85 -1.90 -34.82
C GLY A 42 13.32 -1.23 -33.54
N ALA A 43 12.23 -0.47 -33.65
CA ALA A 43 11.57 0.15 -32.51
C ALA A 43 11.08 -0.91 -31.51
N SER A 44 11.05 -0.52 -30.23
CA SER A 44 10.52 -1.35 -29.15
C SER A 44 9.10 -0.92 -28.84
N ASP A 45 8.24 -1.90 -28.60
CA ASP A 45 6.93 -1.70 -27.98
C ASP A 45 7.12 -1.54 -26.45
N PRO A 46 6.41 -0.61 -25.78
CA PRO A 46 6.51 -0.43 -24.32
C PRO A 46 6.08 -1.65 -23.50
N PHE A 47 5.23 -2.53 -24.03
CA PHE A 47 4.71 -3.71 -23.37
C PHE A 47 5.40 -5.00 -23.87
N TRP A 48 5.58 -5.14 -25.19
CA TRP A 48 6.14 -6.36 -25.79
C TRP A 48 7.66 -6.33 -25.99
N GLY A 49 8.30 -5.17 -25.83
CA GLY A 49 9.70 -4.99 -26.16
C GLY A 49 9.96 -5.06 -27.67
N VAL A 50 11.15 -5.54 -28.06
CA VAL A 50 11.47 -5.83 -29.47
C VAL A 50 11.08 -7.29 -29.77
N ARG A 51 9.96 -7.48 -30.47
CA ARG A 51 9.41 -8.81 -30.77
C ARG A 51 8.91 -8.90 -32.22
N ALA A 52 9.08 -10.07 -32.85
CA ALA A 52 8.49 -10.35 -34.15
C ALA A 52 6.94 -10.45 -34.06
N GLY A 53 6.21 -9.98 -35.07
CA GLY A 53 4.75 -9.90 -35.10
C GLY A 53 4.13 -8.86 -34.15
N ASN A 54 4.96 -8.01 -33.55
CA ASN A 54 4.69 -7.11 -32.42
C ASN A 54 3.48 -7.42 -31.51
N GLY A 55 3.53 -8.56 -30.83
CA GLY A 55 2.56 -8.95 -29.80
C GLY A 55 1.42 -9.86 -30.30
N GLY A 56 1.38 -10.16 -31.60
CA GLY A 56 0.31 -10.94 -32.24
C GLY A 56 -0.92 -10.09 -32.52
N ASP A 57 -2.10 -10.70 -32.57
CA ASP A 57 -3.33 -9.99 -32.92
C ASP A 57 -3.84 -9.11 -31.76
N TRP A 58 -3.83 -7.78 -31.95
CA TRP A 58 -4.38 -6.83 -30.97
C TRP A 58 -4.89 -5.51 -31.57
N PHE A 59 -5.86 -4.90 -30.88
CA PHE A 59 -6.37 -3.57 -31.16
C PHE A 59 -6.81 -2.86 -29.88
N GLU A 60 -6.92 -1.54 -29.95
CA GLU A 60 -7.21 -0.67 -28.82
C GLU A 60 -8.35 0.28 -29.11
N LEU A 61 -9.08 0.60 -28.05
CA LEU A 61 -10.22 1.49 -28.07
C LEU A 61 -10.02 2.61 -27.05
N ALA A 62 -10.48 3.81 -27.38
CA ALA A 62 -10.62 4.91 -26.42
C ALA A 62 -12.10 5.13 -26.10
N VAL A 63 -12.44 5.10 -24.81
CA VAL A 63 -13.81 5.35 -24.32
C VAL A 63 -14.06 6.85 -24.26
N ILE A 64 -15.15 7.31 -24.86
CA ILE A 64 -15.50 8.73 -24.97
C ILE A 64 -16.64 9.09 -24.02
N THR A 65 -17.66 8.24 -23.94
CA THR A 65 -18.82 8.44 -23.06
C THR A 65 -18.48 7.99 -21.64
N ASP A 66 -18.76 8.84 -20.65
CA ASP A 66 -18.53 8.52 -19.25
C ASP A 66 -19.63 7.59 -18.73
N HIS A 67 -19.28 6.71 -17.78
CA HIS A 67 -20.18 5.71 -17.21
C HIS A 67 -20.84 4.82 -18.29
N LEU A 68 -20.03 4.34 -19.23
CA LEU A 68 -20.48 3.54 -20.36
C LEU A 68 -20.69 2.07 -19.96
N ASP A 69 -21.90 1.57 -20.14
CA ASP A 69 -22.22 0.14 -20.00
C ASP A 69 -21.93 -0.59 -21.32
N MET A 70 -20.86 -1.38 -21.31
CA MET A 70 -20.35 -2.14 -22.45
C MET A 70 -20.72 -3.63 -22.42
N ARG A 71 -21.56 -4.05 -21.47
CA ARG A 71 -21.94 -5.47 -21.35
C ARG A 71 -22.63 -5.96 -22.62
N GLY A 72 -22.15 -7.08 -23.16
CA GLY A 72 -22.72 -7.69 -24.36
C GLY A 72 -22.42 -6.95 -25.68
N TRP A 73 -21.49 -5.98 -25.69
CA TRP A 73 -21.04 -5.34 -26.92
C TRP A 73 -20.18 -6.30 -27.77
N SER A 74 -20.15 -6.07 -29.07
CA SER A 74 -19.43 -6.92 -30.03
C SER A 74 -18.47 -6.11 -30.90
N PHE A 75 -17.30 -6.67 -31.18
CA PHE A 75 -16.32 -6.15 -32.12
C PHE A 75 -16.22 -7.10 -33.31
N LEU A 76 -16.73 -6.66 -34.45
CA LEU A 76 -16.62 -7.40 -35.72
C LEU A 76 -15.30 -6.99 -36.40
N VAL A 77 -14.36 -7.93 -36.45
CA VAL A 77 -13.06 -7.77 -37.10
C VAL A 77 -13.09 -8.48 -38.44
N VAL A 78 -12.85 -7.75 -39.53
CA VAL A 78 -12.77 -8.30 -40.90
C VAL A 78 -11.37 -8.10 -41.42
N ASN A 79 -10.75 -9.17 -41.91
CA ASN A 79 -9.42 -9.16 -42.51
C ASN A 79 -9.54 -9.51 -44.00
N ARG A 80 -8.69 -8.90 -44.82
CA ARG A 80 -8.72 -8.97 -46.30
C ARG A 80 -10.05 -8.53 -46.89
N THR A 81 -10.62 -7.45 -46.33
CA THR A 81 -11.95 -6.94 -46.67
C THR A 81 -12.10 -6.73 -48.18
N GLY A 82 -13.15 -7.29 -48.77
CA GLY A 82 -13.46 -7.15 -50.19
C GLY A 82 -12.61 -8.02 -51.14
N SER A 83 -11.75 -8.91 -50.63
CA SER A 83 -10.86 -9.76 -51.42
C SER A 83 -11.27 -11.24 -51.46
N ALA A 84 -10.64 -12.01 -52.35
CA ALA A 84 -10.82 -13.46 -52.40
C ALA A 84 -10.07 -14.13 -51.23
N GLY A 85 -10.80 -14.47 -50.17
CA GLY A 85 -10.23 -14.98 -48.91
C GLY A 85 -10.46 -14.09 -47.70
N GLU A 86 -11.48 -13.23 -47.74
CA GLU A 86 -11.98 -12.47 -46.60
C GLU A 86 -12.30 -13.39 -45.41
N GLU A 87 -11.80 -13.00 -44.24
CA GLU A 87 -12.02 -13.68 -42.97
C GLU A 87 -12.67 -12.69 -42.00
N SER A 88 -13.64 -13.14 -41.21
CA SER A 88 -14.33 -12.28 -40.24
C SER A 88 -14.53 -13.01 -38.90
N PHE A 89 -14.37 -12.25 -37.83
CA PHE A 89 -14.40 -12.73 -36.45
C PHE A 89 -15.25 -11.78 -35.60
N SER A 90 -16.00 -12.32 -34.65
CA SER A 90 -16.69 -11.54 -33.62
C SER A 90 -15.95 -11.71 -32.31
N ILE A 91 -15.64 -10.60 -31.65
CA ILE A 91 -15.16 -10.59 -30.27
C ILE A 91 -16.26 -9.96 -29.43
N ASP A 92 -16.87 -10.76 -28.57
CA ASP A 92 -18.06 -10.39 -27.81
C ASP A 92 -17.68 -10.18 -26.35
N LEU A 93 -17.89 -8.96 -25.84
CA LEU A 93 -17.79 -8.69 -24.41
C LEU A 93 -18.90 -9.46 -23.68
N THR A 94 -18.54 -10.09 -22.57
CA THR A 94 -19.52 -10.84 -21.77
C THR A 94 -20.47 -9.89 -21.07
N THR A 95 -21.47 -10.44 -20.38
CA THR A 95 -22.36 -9.67 -19.50
C THR A 95 -21.75 -9.45 -18.12
N ASP A 96 -20.43 -9.61 -17.98
CA ASP A 96 -19.73 -9.43 -16.72
C ASP A 96 -19.94 -8.01 -16.17
N PRO A 97 -20.30 -7.84 -14.88
CA PRO A 97 -20.51 -6.52 -14.28
C PRO A 97 -19.32 -5.57 -14.38
N PHE A 98 -18.10 -6.09 -14.58
CA PHE A 98 -16.92 -5.29 -14.88
C PHE A 98 -17.16 -4.26 -16.00
N TRP A 99 -17.95 -4.62 -17.02
CA TRP A 99 -18.25 -3.75 -18.16
C TRP A 99 -19.39 -2.74 -17.93
N GLN A 100 -20.03 -2.76 -16.76
CA GLN A 100 -21.25 -1.97 -16.53
C GLN A 100 -20.98 -0.47 -16.40
N ASP A 101 -19.76 -0.06 -16.05
CA ASP A 101 -19.45 1.33 -15.68
C ASP A 101 -18.05 1.78 -16.13
N ILE A 102 -17.81 1.82 -17.46
CA ILE A 102 -16.52 2.22 -17.99
C ILE A 102 -16.43 3.74 -18.13
N ARG A 103 -15.46 4.34 -17.46
CA ARG A 103 -15.23 5.80 -17.44
C ARG A 103 -14.65 6.33 -18.75
N SER A 104 -15.00 7.56 -19.10
CA SER A 104 -14.43 8.26 -20.25
C SER A 104 -12.92 8.48 -20.09
N GLY A 105 -12.21 8.32 -21.21
CA GLY A 105 -10.75 8.38 -21.28
C GLY A 105 -10.03 7.11 -20.81
N THR A 106 -10.76 6.00 -20.66
CA THR A 106 -10.22 4.65 -20.48
C THR A 106 -9.71 4.11 -21.81
N ILE A 107 -8.54 3.47 -21.84
CA ILE A 107 -8.10 2.66 -22.99
C ILE A 107 -8.43 1.19 -22.73
N ILE A 108 -9.08 0.56 -23.70
CA ILE A 108 -9.39 -0.87 -23.69
C ILE A 108 -8.56 -1.54 -24.79
N THR A 109 -7.66 -2.43 -24.40
CA THR A 109 -6.82 -3.20 -25.32
C THR A 109 -7.30 -4.64 -25.37
N ILE A 110 -7.66 -5.11 -26.56
CA ILE A 110 -8.05 -6.50 -26.84
C ILE A 110 -6.86 -7.18 -27.49
N SER A 111 -6.34 -8.25 -26.89
CA SER A 111 -5.15 -8.93 -27.40
C SER A 111 -5.20 -10.43 -27.16
N GLU A 112 -4.77 -11.22 -28.14
CA GLU A 112 -4.73 -12.69 -28.02
C GLU A 112 -3.64 -13.21 -27.08
N ASN A 113 -2.60 -12.40 -26.81
CA ASN A 113 -1.35 -12.84 -26.18
C ASN A 113 -1.12 -12.27 -24.78
N LEU A 114 -2.17 -11.88 -24.06
CA LEU A 114 -2.03 -11.37 -22.69
C LEU A 114 -1.73 -12.48 -21.66
N PRO A 115 -0.85 -12.21 -20.67
CA PRO A 115 -0.56 -13.15 -19.58
C PRO A 115 -1.72 -13.27 -18.59
N SER A 116 -2.53 -12.22 -18.39
CA SER A 116 -3.79 -12.26 -17.62
C SER A 116 -4.72 -11.11 -18.01
N ASN A 117 -6.02 -11.22 -17.65
CA ASN A 117 -7.05 -10.22 -17.93
C ASN A 117 -7.18 -9.16 -16.83
N ALA A 118 -7.45 -7.92 -17.23
CA ALA A 118 -8.15 -6.84 -16.52
C ALA A 118 -7.90 -6.66 -15.00
N ARG A 119 -6.63 -6.52 -14.56
CA ARG A 119 -6.30 -6.25 -13.14
C ARG A 119 -5.89 -4.81 -12.82
N SER A 120 -5.84 -3.95 -13.83
CA SER A 120 -5.33 -2.58 -13.67
C SER A 120 -6.43 -1.53 -13.59
N TYR A 121 -7.68 -1.80 -13.94
CA TYR A 121 -8.67 -0.72 -14.03
C TYR A 121 -9.12 -0.21 -12.67
N ASN A 122 -8.64 0.98 -12.31
CA ASN A 122 -9.05 1.69 -11.12
C ASN A 122 -8.81 3.20 -11.32
N PRO A 123 -9.78 3.92 -11.92
CA PRO A 123 -9.68 5.36 -12.16
C PRO A 123 -9.42 6.18 -10.89
N VAL A 124 -9.82 5.68 -9.70
CA VAL A 124 -9.66 6.35 -8.40
C VAL A 124 -8.19 6.61 -8.08
N ILE A 125 -7.33 5.65 -8.40
CA ILE A 125 -5.88 5.71 -8.17
C ILE A 125 -5.12 5.99 -9.49
N GLY A 126 -5.80 6.51 -10.50
CA GLY A 126 -5.19 6.93 -11.76
C GLY A 126 -4.89 5.79 -12.74
N ARG A 127 -5.47 4.60 -12.57
CA ARG A 127 -5.31 3.50 -13.51
C ARG A 127 -6.47 3.42 -14.51
N TRP A 128 -6.21 3.84 -15.74
CA TRP A 128 -7.22 4.07 -16.78
C TRP A 128 -7.19 3.05 -17.92
N TRP A 129 -6.64 1.87 -17.68
CA TRP A 129 -6.32 0.90 -18.75
C TRP A 129 -6.94 -0.46 -18.44
N ILE A 130 -7.53 -1.07 -19.46
CA ILE A 130 -8.18 -2.38 -19.42
C ILE A 130 -7.53 -3.25 -20.51
N ASN A 131 -6.91 -4.36 -20.12
CA ASN A 131 -6.35 -5.33 -21.06
C ASN A 131 -7.14 -6.63 -21.00
N VAL A 132 -7.72 -7.08 -22.11
CA VAL A 132 -8.58 -8.26 -22.14
C VAL A 132 -8.18 -9.22 -23.25
N ARG A 133 -8.06 -10.48 -22.87
CA ARG A 133 -7.83 -11.62 -23.74
C ARG A 133 -9.15 -12.34 -24.02
N PRO A 134 -9.65 -12.28 -25.27
CA PRO A 134 -10.81 -13.06 -25.63
C PRO A 134 -10.43 -14.54 -25.76
N SER A 135 -11.33 -15.43 -25.32
CA SER A 135 -11.19 -16.88 -25.47
C SER A 135 -12.56 -17.55 -25.56
N GLU A 136 -12.62 -18.82 -25.97
CA GLU A 136 -13.89 -19.56 -26.12
C GLU A 136 -14.82 -19.46 -24.90
N PHE A 137 -14.25 -19.45 -23.69
CA PHE A 137 -14.97 -19.33 -22.42
C PHE A 137 -14.41 -18.19 -21.56
N GLY A 138 -13.95 -17.11 -22.20
CA GLY A 138 -13.31 -16.01 -21.49
C GLY A 138 -14.29 -15.30 -20.54
N THR A 139 -13.83 -14.98 -19.33
CA THR A 139 -14.63 -14.28 -18.30
C THR A 139 -15.15 -12.94 -18.80
N TYR A 140 -14.29 -12.14 -19.45
CA TYR A 140 -14.61 -10.76 -19.85
C TYR A 140 -14.94 -10.62 -21.34
N ALA A 141 -14.39 -11.50 -22.19
CA ALA A 141 -14.65 -11.47 -23.62
C ALA A 141 -14.51 -12.86 -24.23
N THR A 142 -15.29 -13.11 -25.27
CA THR A 142 -15.22 -14.32 -26.08
C THR A 142 -14.90 -14.00 -27.53
N ALA A 143 -14.40 -14.97 -28.29
CA ALA A 143 -14.14 -14.80 -29.72
C ALA A 143 -14.77 -15.94 -30.52
N SER A 144 -15.27 -15.63 -31.72
CA SER A 144 -15.87 -16.59 -32.64
C SER A 144 -15.57 -16.27 -34.11
N CYS A 145 -15.51 -17.29 -34.97
CA CYS A 145 -15.40 -17.09 -36.42
C CYS A 145 -16.77 -16.85 -37.04
N VAL A 146 -16.91 -15.75 -37.78
CA VAL A 146 -18.13 -15.40 -38.52
C VAL A 146 -18.09 -16.01 -39.92
N SER A 147 -17.02 -15.77 -40.68
CA SER A 147 -16.83 -16.33 -42.01
C SER A 147 -15.35 -16.51 -42.32
N PRO A 148 -14.89 -17.71 -42.74
CA PRO A 148 -15.63 -18.96 -42.71
C PRO A 148 -15.91 -19.39 -41.26
N SER A 149 -17.04 -20.08 -41.03
CA SER A 149 -17.35 -20.63 -39.71
C SER A 149 -16.28 -21.67 -39.30
N CYS A 150 -15.81 -21.59 -38.06
CA CYS A 150 -14.84 -22.53 -37.47
C CYS A 150 -15.41 -23.17 -36.20
N LEU A 151 -14.83 -24.27 -35.73
CA LEU A 151 -15.13 -24.76 -34.39
C LEU A 151 -14.57 -23.79 -33.34
N PRO A 152 -15.20 -23.65 -32.17
CA PRO A 152 -14.70 -22.78 -31.11
C PRO A 152 -13.22 -23.01 -30.73
N SER A 153 -12.79 -24.28 -30.69
CA SER A 153 -11.38 -24.66 -30.46
C SER A 153 -10.42 -24.30 -31.59
N GLN A 154 -10.91 -23.69 -32.66
CA GLN A 154 -10.15 -23.29 -33.86
C GLN A 154 -10.21 -21.78 -34.09
N VAL A 155 -10.78 -21.01 -33.15
CA VAL A 155 -10.82 -19.55 -33.24
C VAL A 155 -9.41 -19.00 -33.16
N ASN A 156 -9.01 -18.31 -34.23
CA ASN A 156 -7.76 -17.57 -34.35
C ASN A 156 -8.08 -16.30 -35.13
N TRP A 157 -8.53 -15.27 -34.41
CA TRP A 157 -8.92 -14.00 -35.01
C TRP A 157 -7.68 -13.26 -35.50
N LYS A 158 -7.85 -12.39 -36.50
CA LYS A 158 -6.72 -11.75 -37.19
C LYS A 158 -6.90 -10.25 -37.33
N VAL A 159 -5.83 -9.52 -37.01
CA VAL A 159 -5.59 -8.12 -37.33
C VAL A 159 -4.26 -8.06 -38.08
N SER A 160 -4.25 -7.41 -39.25
CA SER A 160 -3.06 -7.34 -40.08
C SER A 160 -3.03 -6.11 -40.99
N ASN A 161 -1.99 -6.01 -41.80
CA ASN A 161 -1.84 -5.04 -42.88
C ASN A 161 -2.56 -5.40 -44.20
N ASN A 162 -3.59 -6.25 -44.14
CA ASN A 162 -4.34 -6.69 -45.33
C ASN A 162 -5.80 -6.23 -45.27
N ASP A 163 -6.06 -4.93 -45.42
CA ASP A 163 -7.40 -4.34 -45.42
C ASP A 163 -8.23 -4.71 -44.17
N THR A 164 -7.59 -4.71 -43.00
CA THR A 164 -8.26 -4.99 -41.72
C THR A 164 -9.21 -3.85 -41.35
N GLN A 165 -10.47 -4.20 -41.07
CA GLN A 165 -11.50 -3.25 -40.65
C GLN A 165 -12.23 -3.77 -39.40
N ILE A 166 -12.45 -2.86 -38.44
CA ILE A 166 -13.12 -3.15 -37.18
C ILE A 166 -14.42 -2.35 -37.09
N THR A 167 -15.52 -3.03 -36.78
CA THR A 167 -16.83 -2.43 -36.52
C THR A 167 -17.26 -2.75 -35.10
N ILE A 168 -17.63 -1.73 -34.33
CA ILE A 168 -18.05 -1.81 -32.93
C ILE A 168 -19.57 -1.74 -32.87
N LEU A 169 -20.19 -2.73 -32.23
CA LEU A 169 -21.62 -2.83 -32.05
C LEU A 169 -21.98 -2.84 -30.56
N ASP A 170 -23.04 -2.12 -30.20
CA ASP A 170 -23.61 -2.22 -28.85
C ASP A 170 -24.36 -3.55 -28.64
N ALA A 171 -24.85 -3.76 -27.42
CA ALA A 171 -25.63 -4.95 -27.05
C ALA A 171 -26.93 -5.15 -27.85
N SER A 172 -27.41 -4.12 -28.57
CA SER A 172 -28.56 -4.18 -29.47
C SER A 172 -28.17 -4.46 -30.93
N SER A 173 -26.89 -4.73 -31.18
CA SER A 173 -26.29 -4.87 -32.52
C SER A 173 -26.37 -3.58 -33.36
N THR A 174 -26.43 -2.41 -32.72
CA THR A 174 -26.35 -1.12 -33.40
C THR A 174 -24.88 -0.73 -33.55
N VAL A 175 -24.49 -0.26 -34.73
CA VAL A 175 -23.12 0.22 -34.97
C VAL A 175 -22.87 1.51 -34.20
N VAL A 176 -21.92 1.47 -33.27
CA VAL A 176 -21.48 2.61 -32.46
C VAL A 176 -20.31 3.32 -33.14
N PHE A 177 -19.38 2.55 -33.72
CA PHE A 177 -18.22 3.08 -34.44
C PHE A 177 -17.74 2.10 -35.51
N GLY A 178 -17.27 2.62 -36.64
CA GLY A 178 -16.72 1.82 -37.74
C GLY A 178 -17.67 1.61 -38.92
N PRO A 179 -17.24 0.85 -39.95
CA PRO A 179 -15.94 0.18 -40.05
C PRO A 179 -14.79 1.20 -40.06
N ALA A 180 -13.76 0.96 -39.24
CA ALA A 180 -12.56 1.77 -39.13
C ALA A 180 -11.32 0.88 -39.31
N GLY A 181 -10.26 1.43 -39.90
CA GLY A 181 -9.03 0.72 -40.21
C GLY A 181 -8.64 0.83 -41.68
N GLU A 182 -7.77 -0.08 -42.11
CA GLU A 182 -7.19 -0.07 -43.45
C GLU A 182 -8.25 -0.17 -44.56
N GLY A 183 -8.02 0.57 -45.65
CA GLY A 183 -8.98 0.73 -46.74
C GLY A 183 -10.10 1.75 -46.47
N ILE A 184 -10.29 2.18 -45.21
CA ILE A 184 -11.15 3.32 -44.84
C ILE A 184 -10.30 4.59 -44.68
N GLN A 185 -9.36 4.57 -43.73
CA GLN A 185 -8.26 5.54 -43.54
C GLN A 185 -7.12 4.80 -42.81
N PRO A 186 -5.83 5.01 -43.14
CA PRO A 186 -5.38 5.70 -44.35
C PRO A 186 -5.71 4.87 -45.61
N PRO A 187 -6.15 5.50 -46.73
CA PRO A 187 -6.46 4.77 -47.96
C PRO A 187 -5.23 4.15 -48.65
N ALA A 188 -4.03 4.57 -48.24
CA ALA A 188 -2.76 4.12 -48.82
C ALA A 188 -2.33 2.73 -48.33
N GLY A 189 -3.02 2.17 -47.33
CA GLY A 189 -2.62 0.94 -46.66
C GLY A 189 -1.69 1.21 -45.48
N ILE A 190 -1.38 0.15 -44.73
CA ILE A 190 -0.43 0.15 -43.61
C ILE A 190 0.71 -0.81 -43.95
N GLY A 191 1.94 -0.49 -43.58
CA GLY A 191 3.08 -1.38 -43.78
C GLY A 191 3.05 -2.61 -42.87
N GLN A 192 3.68 -3.70 -43.31
CA GLN A 192 3.84 -4.95 -42.54
C GLN A 192 4.78 -4.83 -41.33
N THR A 193 5.34 -3.65 -41.07
CA THR A 193 6.23 -3.33 -39.94
C THR A 193 5.68 -2.19 -39.09
N GLU A 194 4.42 -1.81 -39.30
CA GLU A 194 3.80 -0.61 -38.74
C GLU A 194 2.54 -0.95 -37.94
N VAL A 195 1.98 0.06 -37.27
CA VAL A 195 0.69 -0.02 -36.59
C VAL A 195 -0.29 0.97 -37.21
N PHE A 196 -1.58 0.68 -37.09
CA PHE A 196 -2.62 1.67 -37.32
C PHE A 196 -2.73 2.58 -36.11
N LYS A 197 -2.68 3.91 -36.27
CA LYS A 197 -2.61 4.82 -35.12
C LYS A 197 -3.47 6.07 -35.30
N LEU A 198 -4.20 6.44 -34.24
CA LEU A 198 -4.84 7.74 -34.10
C LEU A 198 -3.83 8.79 -33.61
N GLU A 199 -3.48 9.76 -34.47
CA GLU A 199 -2.55 10.84 -34.16
C GLU A 199 -3.25 12.14 -33.71
N GLN A 200 -4.15 12.04 -32.74
CA GLN A 200 -4.81 13.20 -32.11
C GLN A 200 -5.42 12.81 -30.76
N ASP A 201 -5.72 13.81 -29.94
CA ASP A 201 -6.44 13.62 -28.68
C ASP A 201 -7.84 13.02 -28.95
N PRO A 202 -8.26 11.96 -28.23
CA PRO A 202 -9.56 11.35 -28.41
C PRO A 202 -10.71 12.27 -28.01
N ASP A 203 -11.73 12.38 -28.88
CA ASP A 203 -12.98 13.06 -28.56
C ASP A 203 -14.16 12.52 -29.38
N ALA A 204 -15.37 12.96 -29.04
CA ALA A 204 -16.63 12.53 -29.65
C ALA A 204 -16.79 12.92 -31.13
N THR A 205 -15.95 13.79 -31.67
CA THR A 205 -15.98 14.24 -33.07
C THR A 205 -15.20 13.33 -34.00
N ILE A 206 -14.41 12.40 -33.46
CA ILE A 206 -13.62 11.46 -34.26
C ILE A 206 -14.57 10.50 -34.98
N THR A 207 -14.34 10.32 -36.27
CA THR A 207 -15.10 9.40 -37.13
C THR A 207 -14.17 8.34 -37.70
N PRO A 208 -14.71 7.20 -38.17
CA PRO A 208 -13.90 6.16 -38.83
C PRO A 208 -13.10 6.66 -40.04
N THR A 209 -13.53 7.78 -40.64
CA THR A 209 -12.87 8.43 -41.78
C THR A 209 -11.98 9.61 -41.38
N SER A 210 -11.62 9.73 -40.09
CA SER A 210 -10.77 10.82 -39.61
C SER A 210 -9.41 10.81 -40.32
N PRO A 211 -8.92 11.95 -40.84
CA PRO A 211 -7.62 12.03 -41.52
C PRO A 211 -6.42 11.93 -40.55
N SER A 212 -6.69 11.88 -39.24
CA SER A 212 -5.69 11.72 -38.18
C SER A 212 -5.30 10.27 -37.95
N TYR A 213 -5.99 9.32 -38.59
CA TYR A 213 -5.54 7.93 -38.63
C TYR A 213 -4.41 7.76 -39.64
N ARG A 214 -3.26 7.25 -39.17
CA ARG A 214 -2.03 7.06 -39.97
C ARG A 214 -1.35 5.73 -39.69
N ASP A 215 -0.42 5.42 -40.57
CA ASP A 215 0.65 4.45 -40.38
C ASP A 215 1.65 4.96 -39.32
N GLY A 216 1.75 4.22 -38.20
CA GLY A 216 2.66 4.51 -37.10
C GLY A 216 3.87 3.59 -37.11
N SER A 217 5.06 4.17 -36.94
CA SER A 217 6.33 3.43 -36.86
C SER A 217 6.70 2.97 -35.44
N SER A 218 5.85 3.25 -34.46
CA SER A 218 5.99 2.80 -33.07
C SER A 218 4.64 2.37 -32.53
N SER A 219 4.64 1.43 -31.59
CA SER A 219 3.45 0.97 -30.87
C SER A 219 3.40 1.58 -29.48
N THR A 220 2.19 1.71 -28.92
CA THR A 220 1.96 2.24 -27.57
C THR A 220 1.20 1.30 -26.64
N PHE A 221 0.93 0.06 -27.06
CA PHE A 221 0.19 -0.98 -26.33
C PHE A 221 -0.14 -0.66 -24.85
N GLY A 222 -1.43 -0.44 -24.58
CA GLY A 222 -2.02 -0.14 -23.29
C GLY A 222 -1.77 1.30 -22.82
N GLN A 223 -1.22 2.17 -23.65
CA GLN A 223 -0.84 3.55 -23.30
C GLN A 223 -1.33 4.57 -24.34
N PRO A 224 -1.37 5.87 -23.98
CA PRO A 224 -1.71 6.93 -24.92
C PRO A 224 -0.78 6.94 -26.14
N ASN A 225 -1.36 7.10 -27.35
CA ASN A 225 -0.58 7.13 -28.57
C ASN A 225 0.43 8.27 -28.54
N ARG A 226 1.65 7.95 -28.98
CA ARG A 226 2.72 8.91 -29.25
C ARG A 226 2.84 9.12 -30.75
N TYR A 227 2.90 10.37 -31.17
CA TYR A 227 2.97 10.74 -32.58
C TYR A 227 3.89 11.94 -32.80
N ASN A 228 4.09 12.32 -34.08
CA ASN A 228 5.05 13.35 -34.48
C ASN A 228 6.47 13.06 -33.93
N ALA A 229 7.01 11.89 -34.30
CA ALA A 229 8.31 11.38 -33.81
C ALA A 229 8.41 11.30 -32.27
N GLY A 230 7.29 11.04 -31.60
CA GLY A 230 7.20 10.91 -30.14
C GLY A 230 7.17 12.22 -29.36
N THR A 231 7.12 13.37 -30.04
CA THR A 231 7.05 14.69 -29.38
C THR A 231 5.65 15.05 -28.89
N MET A 232 4.63 14.38 -29.40
CA MET A 232 3.24 14.51 -28.96
C MET A 232 2.76 13.20 -28.35
N VAL A 233 1.95 13.33 -27.31
CA VAL A 233 1.28 12.23 -26.61
C VAL A 233 -0.19 12.60 -26.52
N GLN A 234 -1.10 11.67 -26.79
CA GLN A 234 -2.53 11.91 -26.63
C GLN A 234 -2.85 12.37 -25.20
N ASP A 235 -3.63 13.44 -25.10
CA ASP A 235 -4.13 13.95 -23.83
C ASP A 235 -5.59 13.54 -23.61
N PHE A 236 -5.80 12.75 -22.55
CA PHE A 236 -7.12 12.29 -22.12
C PHE A 236 -7.72 13.17 -21.00
N SER A 237 -7.03 14.23 -20.56
CA SER A 237 -7.42 15.06 -19.42
C SER A 237 -8.82 15.63 -19.57
N ALA A 238 -9.20 16.06 -20.77
CA ALA A 238 -10.54 16.58 -21.06
C ALA A 238 -11.64 15.52 -20.85
N LEU A 239 -11.43 14.30 -21.36
CA LEU A 239 -12.35 13.18 -21.17
C LEU A 239 -12.43 12.76 -19.69
N ARG A 240 -11.33 12.89 -18.96
CA ARG A 240 -11.25 12.58 -17.53
C ARG A 240 -11.72 13.73 -16.62
N SER A 241 -12.10 14.88 -17.21
CA SER A 241 -12.50 16.10 -16.47
C SER A 241 -14.02 16.27 -16.33
N VAL A 242 -14.82 15.40 -16.96
CA VAL A 242 -16.29 15.50 -16.96
C VAL A 242 -16.84 14.88 -15.68
N VAL A 243 -17.34 15.78 -14.81
CA VAL A 243 -18.11 15.53 -13.58
C VAL A 243 -17.29 14.94 -12.43
N PRO A 244 -17.40 15.51 -11.21
CA PRO A 244 -16.75 14.93 -10.04
C PRO A 244 -17.30 13.51 -9.90
N TYR A 245 -16.43 12.53 -10.12
CA TYR A 245 -16.30 11.53 -9.10
C TYR A 245 -16.12 12.34 -7.81
N GLU A 246 -17.13 12.35 -6.94
CA GLU A 246 -16.77 12.32 -5.54
C GLU A 246 -16.02 10.98 -5.44
N PRO A 247 -14.68 10.95 -5.36
CA PRO A 247 -14.08 9.88 -4.60
C PRO A 247 -14.92 9.70 -3.35
N LEU A 248 -15.11 8.47 -2.89
CA LEU A 248 -15.65 8.27 -1.55
C LEU A 248 -14.79 9.08 -0.58
N THR A 249 -15.11 10.35 -0.39
CA THR A 249 -14.71 11.13 0.74
C THR A 249 -15.50 10.60 1.92
N THR A 250 -16.68 9.99 1.68
CA THR A 250 -17.61 9.35 2.62
C THR A 250 -17.27 7.88 2.94
N VAL A 251 -18.25 7.13 3.47
CA VAL A 251 -18.11 5.78 4.08
C VAL A 251 -17.57 4.72 3.10
N ARG A 252 -16.64 3.87 3.56
CA ARG A 252 -15.91 2.84 2.81
C ARG A 252 -15.89 1.50 3.54
N ILE A 253 -15.64 0.40 2.83
CA ILE A 253 -15.34 -0.90 3.47
C ILE A 253 -13.95 -0.79 4.10
N ASN A 254 -13.85 -1.16 5.37
CA ASN A 254 -12.62 -1.00 6.15
C ASN A 254 -12.00 -2.34 6.57
N GLU A 255 -12.82 -3.30 6.99
CA GLU A 255 -12.37 -4.62 7.44
C GLU A 255 -13.43 -5.67 7.10
N VAL A 256 -12.99 -6.87 6.73
CA VAL A 256 -13.85 -8.03 6.42
C VAL A 256 -13.25 -9.26 7.10
N LEU A 257 -14.06 -9.96 7.88
CA LEU A 257 -13.77 -11.34 8.29
C LEU A 257 -14.69 -12.26 7.49
N SER A 258 -14.10 -13.05 6.58
CA SER A 258 -14.82 -13.92 5.64
C SER A 258 -14.45 -15.40 5.74
N HIS A 259 -13.84 -15.77 6.87
CA HIS A 259 -13.63 -17.15 7.27
C HIS A 259 -13.56 -17.19 8.79
N SER A 260 -14.70 -17.46 9.40
CA SER A 260 -14.87 -17.30 10.83
C SER A 260 -15.14 -18.62 11.56
N ASP A 261 -15.00 -19.79 10.95
CA ASP A 261 -15.36 -21.05 11.60
C ASP A 261 -14.42 -21.49 12.73
N PRO A 262 -14.93 -21.72 13.98
CA PRO A 262 -16.32 -21.52 14.42
C PRO A 262 -16.63 -20.05 14.73
N GLY A 263 -17.71 -19.49 14.17
CA GLY A 263 -18.01 -18.05 14.30
C GLY A 263 -19.04 -17.56 13.28
N VAL A 264 -19.08 -16.24 13.06
CA VAL A 264 -19.88 -15.60 12.01
C VAL A 264 -19.04 -14.59 11.26
N ASP A 265 -19.23 -14.53 9.95
CA ASP A 265 -18.54 -13.57 9.10
C ASP A 265 -19.09 -12.17 9.32
N TRP A 266 -18.30 -11.15 8.99
CA TRP A 266 -18.74 -9.77 9.12
C TRP A 266 -17.96 -8.81 8.23
N ILE A 267 -18.58 -7.67 7.98
CA ILE A 267 -18.03 -6.54 7.23
C ILE A 267 -18.14 -5.26 8.08
N GLU A 268 -17.08 -4.48 8.10
CA GLU A 268 -17.03 -3.16 8.73
C GLU A 268 -16.94 -2.07 7.67
N LEU A 269 -17.72 -1.01 7.89
CA LEU A 269 -17.63 0.23 7.15
C LEU A 269 -17.07 1.36 8.04
N TYR A 270 -16.23 2.21 7.45
CA TYR A 270 -15.58 3.35 8.12
C TYR A 270 -15.92 4.66 7.42
N ASN A 271 -16.19 5.71 8.20
CA ASN A 271 -16.37 7.07 7.70
C ASN A 271 -15.10 7.91 7.89
N PRO A 272 -14.26 8.11 6.84
CA PRO A 272 -13.07 8.94 6.93
C PRO A 272 -13.34 10.46 6.93
N THR A 273 -14.59 10.91 6.80
CA THR A 273 -14.90 12.35 6.78
C THR A 273 -14.90 12.97 8.19
N THR A 274 -14.91 14.31 8.20
CA THR A 274 -15.15 15.13 9.40
C THR A 274 -16.64 15.35 9.70
N GLN A 275 -17.56 14.74 8.95
CA GLN A 275 -19.01 14.90 9.13
C GLN A 275 -19.70 13.54 9.33
N ALA A 276 -20.85 13.52 9.97
CA ALA A 276 -21.64 12.29 10.07
C ALA A 276 -22.26 11.98 8.70
N VAL A 277 -22.25 10.72 8.29
CA VAL A 277 -22.82 10.26 7.02
C VAL A 277 -23.99 9.33 7.29
N ASP A 278 -25.16 9.67 6.74
CA ASP A 278 -26.33 8.79 6.75
C ASP A 278 -26.22 7.80 5.59
N ILE A 279 -26.13 6.51 5.92
CA ILE A 279 -26.05 5.39 4.97
C ILE A 279 -27.34 4.57 4.95
N SER A 280 -28.44 5.12 5.48
CA SER A 280 -29.76 4.49 5.40
C SER A 280 -30.14 4.18 3.95
N GLY A 281 -30.56 2.95 3.68
CA GLY A 281 -30.97 2.51 2.35
C GLY A 281 -29.83 2.24 1.38
N TRP A 282 -28.57 2.25 1.84
CA TRP A 282 -27.44 1.68 1.10
C TRP A 282 -27.51 0.14 1.12
N PHE A 283 -26.67 -0.53 0.35
CA PHE A 283 -26.70 -1.98 0.19
C PHE A 283 -25.34 -2.63 0.38
N ILE A 284 -25.35 -3.85 0.92
CA ILE A 284 -24.19 -4.75 1.02
C ILE A 284 -24.51 -6.03 0.25
N SER A 285 -23.53 -6.54 -0.49
CA SER A 285 -23.64 -7.78 -1.25
C SER A 285 -22.30 -8.50 -1.35
N ASP A 286 -22.35 -9.82 -1.53
CA ASP A 286 -21.31 -10.76 -1.95
C ASP A 286 -21.46 -11.16 -3.43
N SER A 287 -22.18 -10.37 -4.24
CA SER A 287 -22.31 -10.64 -5.67
C SER A 287 -22.59 -9.40 -6.50
N PHE A 288 -21.72 -9.10 -7.46
CA PHE A 288 -21.97 -8.05 -8.46
C PHE A 288 -23.21 -8.33 -9.34
N ALA A 289 -23.60 -9.60 -9.49
CA ALA A 289 -24.82 -9.97 -10.20
C ALA A 289 -26.10 -9.62 -9.42
N GLN A 290 -25.98 -9.36 -8.11
CA GLN A 290 -27.10 -9.05 -7.24
C GLN A 290 -26.68 -8.06 -6.14
N LEU A 291 -26.65 -6.76 -6.45
CA LEU A 291 -26.18 -5.72 -5.53
C LEU A 291 -27.14 -5.39 -4.37
N ASP A 292 -28.35 -5.95 -4.35
CA ASP A 292 -29.44 -5.60 -3.43
C ASP A 292 -29.71 -6.65 -2.33
N LYS A 293 -28.75 -7.53 -2.04
CA LYS A 293 -28.92 -8.64 -1.07
C LYS A 293 -29.25 -8.17 0.35
N PHE A 294 -28.53 -7.18 0.88
CA PHE A 294 -28.81 -6.58 2.19
C PHE A 294 -29.00 -5.08 2.06
N THR A 295 -30.12 -4.55 2.57
CA THR A 295 -30.37 -3.10 2.67
C THR A 295 -30.06 -2.61 4.08
N ILE A 296 -29.19 -1.61 4.19
CA ILE A 296 -28.82 -0.99 5.45
C ILE A 296 -30.04 -0.30 6.08
N PRO A 297 -30.41 -0.63 7.35
CA PRO A 297 -31.63 -0.14 7.98
C PRO A 297 -31.74 1.39 8.06
N PRO A 298 -32.97 1.95 8.04
CA PRO A 298 -33.20 3.38 8.26
C PRO A 298 -32.67 3.87 9.61
N GLY A 299 -32.07 5.06 9.62
CA GLY A 299 -31.47 5.69 10.79
C GLY A 299 -30.00 5.30 11.04
N THR A 300 -29.34 4.64 10.08
CA THR A 300 -27.93 4.24 10.21
C THR A 300 -27.03 5.41 9.83
N ILE A 301 -26.53 6.11 10.85
CA ILE A 301 -25.63 7.26 10.69
C ILE A 301 -24.25 6.87 11.22
N VAL A 302 -23.23 6.96 10.37
CA VAL A 302 -21.83 6.72 10.76
C VAL A 302 -21.19 8.06 11.17
N PRO A 303 -20.77 8.24 12.43
CA PRO A 303 -20.13 9.48 12.89
C PRO A 303 -18.83 9.81 12.13
N PRO A 304 -18.32 11.05 12.22
CA PRO A 304 -16.97 11.37 11.75
C PRO A 304 -15.92 10.45 12.36
N GLY A 305 -15.08 9.81 11.55
CA GLY A 305 -14.10 8.81 12.02
C GLY A 305 -14.73 7.57 12.67
N GLY A 306 -16.04 7.37 12.50
CA GLY A 306 -16.79 6.28 13.11
C GLY A 306 -16.84 5.03 12.25
N TYR A 307 -17.22 3.92 12.88
CA TYR A 307 -17.31 2.58 12.30
C TYR A 307 -18.72 2.01 12.47
N VAL A 308 -19.11 1.11 11.56
CA VAL A 308 -20.33 0.30 11.67
C VAL A 308 -20.05 -1.11 11.15
N VAL A 309 -20.51 -2.12 11.88
CA VAL A 309 -20.27 -3.53 11.57
C VAL A 309 -21.59 -4.24 11.28
N PHE A 310 -21.60 -5.09 10.26
CA PHE A 310 -22.70 -5.99 9.93
C PHE A 310 -22.19 -7.43 9.90
N ASP A 311 -22.81 -8.30 10.69
CA ASP A 311 -22.49 -9.74 10.71
C ASP A 311 -23.41 -10.57 9.79
N GLU A 312 -23.00 -11.80 9.54
CA GLU A 312 -23.73 -12.79 8.73
C GLU A 312 -25.21 -12.95 9.14
N ASN A 313 -25.53 -12.85 10.44
CA ASN A 313 -26.92 -12.97 10.90
C ASN A 313 -27.76 -11.76 10.49
N GLN A 314 -27.16 -10.57 10.45
CA GLN A 314 -27.81 -9.35 9.98
C GLN A 314 -27.92 -9.35 8.46
N LEU A 315 -26.85 -9.74 7.76
CA LEU A 315 -26.78 -9.77 6.30
C LEU A 315 -27.73 -10.83 5.70
N GLY A 316 -27.88 -11.97 6.36
CA GLY A 316 -28.64 -13.12 5.85
C GLY A 316 -27.86 -13.97 4.83
N PHE A 317 -26.55 -13.70 4.68
CA PHE A 317 -25.58 -14.46 3.89
C PHE A 317 -24.19 -14.32 4.55
N GLY A 318 -23.34 -15.33 4.38
CA GLY A 318 -21.94 -15.34 4.81
C GLY A 318 -20.98 -15.09 3.65
N PHE A 319 -19.70 -14.91 3.95
CA PHE A 319 -18.66 -14.73 2.96
C PHE A 319 -17.82 -16.02 2.86
N HIS A 320 -17.51 -16.50 1.66
CA HIS A 320 -16.95 -17.83 1.43
C HIS A 320 -15.51 -17.76 0.91
N SER A 321 -14.63 -17.14 1.68
CA SER A 321 -13.24 -16.94 1.22
C SER A 321 -12.44 -18.22 0.90
N PRO A 322 -12.68 -19.41 1.49
CA PRO A 322 -11.98 -20.64 1.05
C PRO A 322 -12.17 -20.98 -0.45
N CYS A 323 -13.12 -20.34 -1.12
CA CYS A 323 -13.54 -20.63 -2.50
C CYS A 323 -13.52 -19.38 -3.41
N ASP A 324 -12.83 -18.31 -3.00
CA ASP A 324 -12.95 -16.94 -3.52
C ASP A 324 -14.35 -16.34 -3.28
N ASP A 325 -14.39 -15.10 -2.80
CA ASP A 325 -15.65 -14.35 -2.64
C ASP A 325 -15.37 -12.83 -2.61
N GLU A 326 -16.42 -12.02 -2.53
CA GLU A 326 -16.35 -10.58 -2.59
C GLU A 326 -17.26 -9.91 -1.55
N ALA A 327 -16.96 -8.66 -1.22
CA ALA A 327 -17.85 -7.80 -0.45
C ALA A 327 -17.97 -6.46 -1.15
N ILE A 328 -19.22 -6.03 -1.36
CA ILE A 328 -19.57 -4.87 -2.17
C ILE A 328 -20.48 -3.96 -1.37
N LEU A 329 -20.11 -2.68 -1.28
CA LEU A 329 -20.91 -1.60 -0.74
C LEU A 329 -21.49 -0.78 -1.89
N SER A 330 -22.82 -0.65 -1.95
CA SER A 330 -23.51 0.17 -2.96
C SER A 330 -24.31 1.27 -2.28
N ALA A 331 -24.30 2.49 -2.82
CA ALA A 331 -25.23 3.52 -2.36
C ALA A 331 -26.62 3.25 -2.92
N GLY A 332 -27.65 3.67 -2.20
CA GLY A 332 -29.03 3.54 -2.64
C GLY A 332 -29.80 4.85 -2.59
N ASP A 333 -30.87 4.91 -3.37
CA ASP A 333 -31.89 5.97 -3.29
C ASP A 333 -33.03 5.62 -2.30
N GLY A 334 -32.85 4.54 -1.53
CA GLY A 334 -33.85 3.97 -0.62
C GLY A 334 -34.83 2.99 -1.30
N VAL A 335 -34.70 2.75 -2.61
CA VAL A 335 -35.51 1.79 -3.38
C VAL A 335 -34.62 0.77 -4.10
N ALA A 336 -33.52 1.21 -4.70
CA ALA A 336 -32.59 0.34 -5.43
C ALA A 336 -31.13 0.82 -5.30
N PRO A 337 -30.15 -0.07 -5.54
CA PRO A 337 -28.75 0.33 -5.66
C PRO A 337 -28.57 1.30 -6.84
N THR A 338 -27.80 2.35 -6.61
CA THR A 338 -27.37 3.33 -7.63
C THR A 338 -25.95 3.04 -8.11
N GLY A 339 -25.55 1.77 -8.01
CA GLY A 339 -24.22 1.25 -8.33
C GLY A 339 -23.33 0.99 -7.11
N PRO A 340 -22.26 0.18 -7.29
CA PRO A 340 -21.25 -0.03 -6.26
C PRO A 340 -20.50 1.27 -5.95
N ARG A 341 -19.93 1.34 -4.75
CA ARG A 341 -19.18 2.49 -4.23
C ARG A 341 -17.81 2.07 -3.72
N ASP A 342 -17.77 0.95 -3.01
CA ASP A 342 -16.53 0.32 -2.58
C ASP A 342 -16.70 -1.19 -2.67
N PHE A 343 -15.62 -1.92 -2.93
CA PHE A 343 -15.64 -3.38 -2.94
C PHE A 343 -14.28 -3.94 -2.57
N VAL A 344 -14.29 -5.20 -2.17
CA VAL A 344 -13.09 -5.99 -1.92
C VAL A 344 -13.34 -7.42 -2.35
N GLU A 345 -12.47 -7.91 -3.21
CA GLU A 345 -12.38 -9.33 -3.54
C GLU A 345 -11.38 -9.97 -2.58
N PHE A 346 -11.72 -11.13 -2.04
CA PHE A 346 -10.81 -11.90 -1.21
C PHE A 346 -10.76 -13.34 -1.69
N ARG A 347 -9.54 -13.87 -1.62
CA ARG A 347 -9.22 -15.25 -1.94
C ARG A 347 -9.21 -16.07 -0.66
N GLU A 348 -8.61 -17.26 -0.71
CA GLU A 348 -8.47 -18.12 0.45
C GLU A 348 -7.77 -17.39 1.61
N LEU A 349 -8.55 -16.98 2.61
CA LEU A 349 -8.09 -16.36 3.85
C LEU A 349 -8.03 -17.40 4.97
N GLU A 350 -7.06 -17.22 5.86
CA GLU A 350 -6.92 -18.04 7.05
C GLU A 350 -8.10 -17.82 7.99
N SER A 351 -8.62 -18.89 8.58
CA SER A 351 -9.70 -18.79 9.58
C SER A 351 -9.32 -17.82 10.71
N GLN A 352 -10.26 -16.96 11.09
CA GLN A 352 -10.11 -15.89 12.09
C GLN A 352 -9.15 -14.76 11.72
N VAL A 353 -8.60 -14.73 10.49
CA VAL A 353 -7.73 -13.66 10.03
C VAL A 353 -8.51 -12.74 9.10
N PRO A 354 -8.84 -11.52 9.53
CA PRO A 354 -9.57 -10.58 8.69
C PRO A 354 -8.63 -9.93 7.67
N MET A 355 -9.23 -9.40 6.62
CA MET A 355 -8.56 -8.52 5.69
C MET A 355 -9.11 -7.10 5.87
N GLY A 356 -8.25 -6.09 5.90
CA GLY A 356 -8.69 -4.71 6.07
C GLY A 356 -7.74 -3.70 5.46
N ARG A 357 -8.23 -2.47 5.28
CA ARG A 357 -7.46 -1.36 4.72
C ARG A 357 -6.37 -0.91 5.70
N TYR A 358 -5.13 -0.80 5.22
CA TYR A 358 -4.05 -0.22 6.01
C TYR A 358 -3.27 0.80 5.20
N PRO A 359 -3.33 2.11 5.53
CA PRO A 359 -4.10 2.75 6.62
C PRO A 359 -5.64 2.71 6.45
N ASN A 360 -6.39 2.93 7.53
CA ASN A 360 -7.87 2.90 7.51
C ASN A 360 -8.47 3.81 6.42
N GLY A 361 -9.47 3.29 5.71
CA GLY A 361 -10.22 4.02 4.68
C GLY A 361 -9.45 4.40 3.41
N THR A 362 -8.12 4.42 3.41
CA THR A 362 -7.31 4.87 2.26
C THR A 362 -6.35 3.83 1.72
N GLY A 363 -5.89 2.91 2.56
CA GLY A 363 -4.92 1.89 2.20
C GLY A 363 -5.50 0.71 1.43
N GLU A 364 -4.58 -0.09 0.89
CA GLU A 364 -4.87 -1.40 0.29
C GLU A 364 -5.39 -2.38 1.34
N PHE A 365 -6.17 -3.35 0.88
CA PHE A 365 -6.61 -4.45 1.73
C PHE A 365 -5.45 -5.42 2.00
N VAL A 366 -5.20 -5.68 3.27
CA VAL A 366 -4.14 -6.58 3.74
C VAL A 366 -4.66 -7.48 4.85
N ARG A 367 -4.06 -8.64 5.04
CA ARG A 367 -4.31 -9.47 6.23
C ARG A 367 -3.96 -8.65 7.48
N LEU A 368 -4.84 -8.57 8.47
CA LEU A 368 -4.58 -7.85 9.72
C LEU A 368 -4.11 -8.80 10.83
N ALA A 369 -3.26 -8.31 11.72
CA ALA A 369 -2.72 -9.11 12.82
C ALA A 369 -3.78 -9.56 13.84
N THR A 370 -4.87 -8.80 13.98
CA THR A 370 -6.00 -9.08 14.86
C THR A 370 -7.27 -8.46 14.29
N THR A 371 -8.43 -9.05 14.59
CA THR A 371 -9.75 -8.47 14.31
C THR A 371 -10.00 -7.19 15.09
N THR A 372 -10.54 -6.17 14.43
CA THR A 372 -10.76 -4.83 15.01
C THR A 372 -12.18 -4.27 14.83
N PRO A 373 -13.26 -5.06 15.04
CA PRO A 373 -14.62 -4.56 14.84
C PRO A 373 -14.96 -3.37 15.74
N GLY A 374 -15.40 -2.28 15.12
CA GLY A 374 -15.73 -1.01 15.73
C GLY A 374 -14.53 -0.12 16.06
N ALA A 375 -13.34 -0.43 15.56
CA ALA A 375 -12.09 0.24 15.91
C ALA A 375 -11.15 0.39 14.70
N SER A 376 -10.07 1.15 14.88
CA SER A 376 -9.02 1.26 13.86
C SER A 376 -8.38 -0.10 13.55
N ASN A 377 -8.14 -0.38 12.27
CA ASN A 377 -7.52 -1.62 11.83
C ASN A 377 -6.17 -1.86 12.52
N ALA A 378 -5.93 -3.11 12.87
CA ALA A 378 -4.62 -3.55 13.33
C ALA A 378 -3.56 -3.40 12.23
N ALA A 379 -2.28 -3.43 12.63
CA ALA A 379 -1.20 -3.48 11.66
C ALA A 379 -1.28 -4.76 10.80
N PRO A 380 -0.70 -4.76 9.58
CA PRO A 380 -0.68 -5.94 8.73
C PRO A 380 -0.08 -7.16 9.45
N ALA A 381 -0.67 -8.33 9.25
CA ALA A 381 -0.20 -9.59 9.81
C ALA A 381 1.11 -10.01 9.14
N ALA A 382 2.18 -10.08 9.92
CA ALA A 382 3.44 -10.64 9.45
C ALA A 382 3.34 -12.17 9.29
N GLY A 383 3.64 -12.69 8.10
CA GLY A 383 3.87 -14.12 7.91
C GLY A 383 5.14 -14.62 8.62
N PRO A 384 5.25 -15.91 8.96
CA PRO A 384 6.46 -16.49 9.55
C PRO A 384 7.63 -16.58 8.55
N VAL A 385 7.37 -16.43 7.25
CA VAL A 385 8.35 -16.39 6.16
C VAL A 385 7.89 -15.35 5.15
N MET A 386 8.83 -14.60 4.61
CA MET A 386 8.58 -13.45 3.72
C MET A 386 9.39 -13.59 2.44
N ILE A 387 8.84 -13.10 1.32
CA ILE A 387 9.57 -12.86 0.08
C ILE A 387 10.48 -11.65 0.33
N ASN A 388 11.79 -11.85 0.20
CA ASN A 388 12.80 -10.92 0.68
C ASN A 388 13.58 -10.23 -0.44
N GLU A 389 13.90 -10.96 -1.50
CA GLU A 389 14.68 -10.46 -2.63
C GLU A 389 14.24 -11.18 -3.91
N ILE A 390 14.11 -10.45 -5.02
CA ILE A 390 13.74 -10.99 -6.32
C ILE A 390 14.73 -10.47 -7.37
N MET A 391 15.37 -11.39 -8.09
CA MET A 391 16.05 -11.07 -9.35
C MET A 391 15.14 -11.49 -10.50
N TYR A 392 14.34 -10.54 -11.02
CA TYR A 392 13.39 -10.81 -12.09
C TYR A 392 13.94 -10.46 -13.48
N HIS A 393 14.89 -9.53 -13.58
CA HIS A 393 15.52 -9.14 -14.84
C HIS A 393 17.04 -9.00 -14.66
N PRO A 394 17.79 -10.10 -14.74
CA PRO A 394 19.25 -10.06 -14.71
C PRO A 394 19.82 -9.36 -15.97
N PRO A 395 20.99 -8.70 -15.90
CA PRO A 395 21.53 -7.88 -16.99
C PRO A 395 21.89 -8.66 -18.26
N ASP A 396 21.48 -8.13 -19.41
CA ASP A 396 21.78 -8.70 -20.72
C ASP A 396 23.04 -8.10 -21.39
N PRO A 397 23.84 -8.90 -22.14
CA PRO A 397 23.86 -10.36 -22.16
C PRO A 397 24.71 -10.93 -21.01
N PHE A 398 24.24 -11.99 -20.34
CA PHE A 398 25.12 -12.90 -19.59
C PHE A 398 25.92 -13.78 -20.57
N VAL A 399 26.89 -13.19 -21.26
CA VAL A 399 27.70 -13.88 -22.27
C VAL A 399 28.42 -15.07 -21.61
N GLY A 400 28.05 -16.27 -22.02
CA GLY A 400 28.69 -17.52 -21.61
C GLY A 400 28.06 -18.24 -20.41
N ALA A 401 26.93 -17.74 -19.88
CA ALA A 401 26.21 -18.43 -18.82
C ALA A 401 25.29 -19.55 -19.36
N THR A 402 25.25 -20.68 -18.68
CA THR A 402 24.35 -21.82 -18.99
C THR A 402 23.16 -21.92 -18.02
N VAL A 403 23.16 -21.11 -16.97
CA VAL A 403 22.10 -21.01 -15.96
C VAL A 403 21.31 -19.70 -16.16
N ASN A 404 19.98 -19.76 -15.99
CA ASN A 404 19.19 -18.55 -15.81
C ASN A 404 19.43 -18.05 -14.37
N PRO A 405 19.98 -16.84 -14.17
CA PRO A 405 20.34 -16.36 -12.84
C PRO A 405 19.15 -15.73 -12.09
N GLU A 406 17.93 -15.77 -12.62
CA GLU A 406 16.71 -15.37 -11.90
C GLU A 406 16.46 -16.23 -10.64
N TYR A 407 16.02 -15.60 -9.56
CA TYR A 407 15.65 -16.28 -8.31
C TYR A 407 14.62 -15.49 -7.51
N VAL A 408 13.94 -16.21 -6.61
CA VAL A 408 13.16 -15.65 -5.51
C VAL A 408 13.81 -16.08 -4.19
N GLU A 409 14.08 -15.13 -3.30
CA GLU A 409 14.58 -15.40 -1.97
C GLU A 409 13.48 -15.30 -0.91
N LEU A 410 13.44 -16.29 -0.03
CA LEU A 410 12.62 -16.29 1.17
C LEU A 410 13.46 -16.04 2.42
N TYR A 411 12.94 -15.23 3.35
CA TYR A 411 13.56 -14.93 4.64
C TYR A 411 12.66 -15.40 5.79
N ASN A 412 13.26 -16.06 6.79
CA ASN A 412 12.60 -16.39 8.05
C ASN A 412 13.04 -15.40 9.14
N PRO A 413 12.23 -14.37 9.48
CA PRO A 413 12.57 -13.40 10.50
C PRO A 413 12.40 -13.91 11.94
N THR A 414 11.81 -15.09 12.13
CA THR A 414 11.46 -15.63 13.45
C THR A 414 12.69 -16.15 14.21
N SER A 415 12.53 -16.35 15.52
CA SER A 415 13.58 -16.93 16.38
C SER A 415 13.66 -18.46 16.34
N ALA A 416 12.85 -19.11 15.48
CA ALA A 416 12.78 -20.56 15.35
C ALA A 416 12.92 -20.97 13.87
N PRO A 417 13.38 -22.20 13.58
CA PRO A 417 13.29 -22.71 12.22
C PRO A 417 11.82 -22.83 11.78
N VAL A 418 11.54 -22.52 10.52
CA VAL A 418 10.23 -22.71 9.89
C VAL A 418 10.35 -23.79 8.82
N GLU A 419 9.52 -24.83 8.94
CA GLU A 419 9.38 -25.88 7.93
C GLU A 419 8.32 -25.45 6.90
N LEU A 420 8.64 -25.57 5.62
CA LEU A 420 7.77 -25.17 4.50
C LEU A 420 6.80 -26.30 4.10
N SER A 421 6.19 -26.92 5.11
CA SER A 421 5.12 -27.90 4.97
C SER A 421 4.23 -27.88 6.22
N THR A 422 2.99 -28.35 6.09
CA THR A 422 2.05 -28.47 7.20
C THR A 422 1.72 -29.94 7.41
N ASP A 423 1.97 -30.47 8.61
CA ASP A 423 1.60 -31.83 8.99
C ASP A 423 0.23 -31.84 9.67
N TYR A 424 -0.77 -32.37 8.98
CA TYR A 424 -2.12 -32.57 9.53
C TYR A 424 -2.27 -33.89 10.29
N GLY A 425 -1.24 -34.75 10.25
CA GLY A 425 -1.31 -36.12 10.74
C GLY A 425 -2.43 -36.93 10.08
N GLY A 426 -2.60 -38.17 10.56
CA GLY A 426 -3.78 -38.99 10.24
C GLY A 426 -4.06 -39.15 8.74
N THR A 427 -5.28 -38.81 8.31
CA THR A 427 -5.83 -39.05 6.97
C THR A 427 -5.19 -38.17 5.88
N TYR A 428 -4.73 -36.97 6.22
CA TYR A 428 -4.31 -35.96 5.24
C TYR A 428 -2.79 -35.82 5.11
N GLY A 429 -2.02 -36.29 6.10
CA GLY A 429 -0.57 -36.35 6.02
C GLY A 429 0.10 -34.97 5.99
N VAL A 430 1.27 -34.90 5.34
CA VAL A 430 2.07 -33.68 5.21
C VAL A 430 1.81 -33.05 3.84
N LEU A 431 1.38 -31.80 3.83
CA LEU A 431 1.15 -31.02 2.61
C LEU A 431 2.21 -29.92 2.46
N PRO A 432 2.75 -29.73 1.25
CA PRO A 432 3.81 -28.75 1.02
C PRO A 432 3.24 -27.33 1.01
N TRP A 433 4.06 -26.35 1.43
CA TRP A 433 3.85 -24.96 1.05
C TRP A 433 4.17 -24.80 -0.45
N ARG A 434 3.76 -23.67 -1.04
CA ARG A 434 3.89 -23.43 -2.48
C ARG A 434 4.28 -22.00 -2.79
N ILE A 435 5.02 -21.81 -3.88
CA ILE A 435 5.04 -20.53 -4.62
C ILE A 435 4.10 -20.69 -5.82
N THR A 436 3.30 -19.66 -6.10
CA THR A 436 2.41 -19.58 -7.27
C THR A 436 2.45 -18.17 -7.89
N GLY A 437 2.01 -18.03 -9.14
CA GLY A 437 2.02 -16.77 -9.89
C GLY A 437 2.87 -16.89 -11.15
N GLY A 438 3.86 -16.03 -11.34
CA GLY A 438 4.80 -16.15 -12.47
C GLY A 438 5.69 -17.38 -12.43
N ILE A 439 5.93 -17.90 -11.22
CA ILE A 439 6.59 -19.19 -11.01
C ILE A 439 5.74 -20.08 -10.11
N ASP A 440 5.81 -21.39 -10.36
CA ASP A 440 5.20 -22.42 -9.53
C ASP A 440 6.27 -23.31 -8.91
N PHE A 441 6.17 -23.55 -7.60
CA PHE A 441 7.09 -24.42 -6.87
C PHE A 441 6.44 -25.03 -5.63
N ASP A 442 6.40 -26.36 -5.56
CA ASP A 442 6.01 -27.11 -4.37
C ASP A 442 7.26 -27.39 -3.50
N PHE A 443 7.27 -26.92 -2.24
CA PHE A 443 8.41 -27.17 -1.36
C PHE A 443 8.49 -28.66 -0.96
N PRO A 444 9.63 -29.35 -1.16
CA PRO A 444 9.79 -30.72 -0.70
C PRO A 444 9.62 -30.84 0.81
N ALA A 445 9.03 -31.94 1.28
CA ALA A 445 8.90 -32.21 2.72
C ALA A 445 10.27 -32.17 3.43
N GLY A 446 10.33 -31.58 4.63
CA GLY A 446 11.58 -31.35 5.37
C GLY A 446 12.34 -30.09 4.96
N THR A 447 11.90 -29.34 3.94
CA THR A 447 12.52 -28.05 3.61
C THR A 447 12.32 -27.08 4.76
N THR A 448 13.43 -26.62 5.34
CA THR A 448 13.42 -25.77 6.54
C THR A 448 14.28 -24.54 6.32
N ILE A 449 13.76 -23.36 6.69
CA ILE A 449 14.53 -22.13 6.79
C ILE A 449 14.92 -21.93 8.25
N PRO A 450 16.22 -21.91 8.62
CA PRO A 450 16.67 -21.64 9.98
C PRO A 450 16.18 -20.27 10.50
N ALA A 451 16.17 -20.10 11.83
CA ALA A 451 15.88 -18.80 12.45
C ALA A 451 16.82 -17.70 11.91
N GLY A 452 16.26 -16.61 11.37
CA GLY A 452 17.02 -15.55 10.73
C GLY A 452 17.73 -15.97 9.44
N GLY A 453 17.36 -17.11 8.84
CA GLY A 453 17.96 -17.69 7.65
C GLY A 453 17.25 -17.32 6.36
N TYR A 454 17.91 -17.62 5.24
CA TYR A 454 17.45 -17.35 3.87
C TYR A 454 17.37 -18.66 3.07
N LEU A 455 16.45 -18.72 2.11
CA LEU A 455 16.32 -19.82 1.16
C LEU A 455 16.10 -19.28 -0.25
N LEU A 456 16.94 -19.71 -1.20
CA LEU A 456 16.79 -19.36 -2.61
C LEU A 456 15.92 -20.38 -3.34
N VAL A 457 15.00 -19.88 -4.17
CA VAL A 457 14.20 -20.68 -5.10
C VAL A 457 14.67 -20.35 -6.53
N VAL A 458 15.25 -21.35 -7.22
CA VAL A 458 16.00 -21.17 -8.47
C VAL A 458 15.43 -22.00 -9.62
N SER A 459 15.78 -21.64 -10.87
CA SER A 459 15.21 -22.23 -12.09
C SER A 459 15.82 -23.59 -12.50
N PHE A 460 16.68 -24.18 -11.67
CA PHE A 460 17.41 -25.42 -11.95
C PHE A 460 17.40 -26.33 -10.72
N ASP A 461 17.68 -27.63 -10.88
CA ASP A 461 17.80 -28.55 -9.74
C ASP A 461 19.18 -28.42 -9.09
N PRO A 462 19.32 -27.84 -7.88
CA PRO A 462 20.64 -27.61 -7.27
C PRO A 462 21.29 -28.89 -6.72
N VAL A 463 20.58 -30.02 -6.67
CA VAL A 463 21.10 -31.32 -6.24
C VAL A 463 21.62 -32.12 -7.42
N VAL A 464 20.93 -32.05 -8.56
CA VAL A 464 21.26 -32.82 -9.77
C VAL A 464 22.15 -32.02 -10.73
N GLU A 465 21.89 -30.71 -10.91
CA GLU A 465 22.57 -29.84 -11.88
C GLU A 465 23.74 -29.06 -11.27
N LEU A 466 24.72 -29.77 -10.70
CA LEU A 466 25.85 -29.19 -9.95
C LEU A 466 26.68 -28.16 -10.72
N GLN A 467 26.74 -28.25 -12.06
CA GLN A 467 27.44 -27.26 -12.89
C GLN A 467 26.70 -25.91 -12.88
N LYS A 468 25.38 -25.91 -13.10
CA LYS A 468 24.55 -24.70 -13.02
C LYS A 468 24.58 -24.09 -11.63
N LYS A 469 24.57 -24.94 -10.60
CA LYS A 469 24.77 -24.51 -9.21
C LYS A 469 26.08 -23.77 -9.02
N SER A 470 27.21 -24.37 -9.43
CA SER A 470 28.52 -23.75 -9.27
C SER A 470 28.64 -22.44 -10.04
N GLU A 471 27.98 -22.34 -11.19
CA GLU A 471 27.93 -21.14 -12.01
C GLU A 471 27.11 -20.04 -11.33
N PHE A 472 25.91 -20.36 -10.84
CA PHE A 472 25.05 -19.45 -10.08
C PHE A 472 25.74 -18.95 -8.80
N GLU A 473 26.41 -19.85 -8.06
CA GLU A 473 27.22 -19.49 -6.89
C GLU A 473 28.36 -18.52 -7.28
N SER A 474 28.95 -18.68 -8.47
CA SER A 474 29.98 -17.76 -8.97
C SER A 474 29.42 -16.41 -9.40
N ILE A 475 28.24 -16.38 -10.03
CA ILE A 475 27.58 -15.14 -10.49
C ILE A 475 27.31 -14.22 -9.28
N TYR A 476 26.79 -14.77 -8.19
CA TYR A 476 26.41 -14.00 -7.00
C TYR A 476 27.42 -14.07 -5.85
N GLY A 477 28.58 -14.69 -6.06
CA GLY A 477 29.63 -14.82 -5.04
C GLY A 477 29.15 -15.52 -3.75
N LEU A 478 28.32 -16.56 -3.90
CA LEU A 478 27.72 -17.30 -2.79
C LEU A 478 28.76 -18.15 -2.04
N SER A 479 28.51 -18.36 -0.75
CA SER A 479 29.30 -19.32 0.02
C SER A 479 28.90 -20.76 -0.36
N PRO A 480 29.85 -21.71 -0.43
CA PRO A 480 29.52 -23.10 -0.68
C PRO A 480 28.51 -23.63 0.34
N GLY A 481 27.40 -24.19 -0.15
CA GLY A 481 26.33 -24.71 0.71
C GLY A 481 25.26 -23.69 1.11
N THR A 482 25.21 -22.52 0.45
CA THR A 482 24.06 -21.59 0.57
C THR A 482 22.75 -22.36 0.28
N PRO A 483 21.72 -22.29 1.15
CA PRO A 483 20.47 -23.01 0.96
C PRO A 483 19.75 -22.57 -0.32
N MET A 484 19.45 -23.53 -1.19
CA MET A 484 18.71 -23.30 -2.43
C MET A 484 17.90 -24.55 -2.81
N VAL A 485 16.71 -24.33 -3.38
CA VAL A 485 15.79 -25.35 -3.89
C VAL A 485 15.32 -24.99 -5.30
N GLY A 486 14.96 -26.00 -6.08
CA GLY A 486 14.53 -25.86 -7.46
C GLY A 486 14.41 -27.23 -8.13
N PRO A 487 14.05 -27.29 -9.42
CA PRO A 487 13.71 -26.16 -10.27
C PRO A 487 12.26 -25.69 -10.03
N TYR A 488 12.03 -24.38 -10.00
CA TYR A 488 10.67 -23.86 -10.22
C TYR A 488 10.28 -23.98 -11.70
N SER A 489 8.97 -24.04 -11.97
CA SER A 489 8.42 -23.90 -13.33
C SER A 489 7.89 -22.48 -13.55
N GLY A 490 7.73 -22.07 -14.81
CA GLY A 490 7.37 -20.70 -15.17
C GLY A 490 8.60 -19.80 -15.37
N LYS A 491 8.39 -18.49 -15.40
CA LYS A 491 9.44 -17.47 -15.52
C LYS A 491 8.98 -16.20 -14.83
N LEU A 492 9.90 -15.51 -14.16
CA LEU A 492 9.66 -14.14 -13.73
C LEU A 492 9.57 -13.21 -14.96
N SER A 493 8.54 -12.37 -14.99
CA SER A 493 8.35 -11.40 -16.06
C SER A 493 9.34 -10.25 -15.89
N ASN A 494 9.92 -9.77 -16.99
CA ASN A 494 10.78 -8.59 -16.96
C ASN A 494 9.97 -7.28 -16.85
N PHE A 495 8.64 -7.34 -16.89
CA PHE A 495 7.76 -6.18 -16.86
C PHE A 495 6.92 -6.14 -15.58
N SER A 496 6.10 -7.16 -15.35
CA SER A 496 5.26 -7.25 -14.17
C SER A 496 4.83 -8.68 -13.89
N GLU A 497 4.82 -9.06 -12.61
CA GLU A 497 4.39 -10.38 -12.18
C GLU A 497 3.97 -10.41 -10.71
N SER A 498 3.11 -11.36 -10.35
CA SER A 498 2.84 -11.71 -8.95
C SER A 498 3.64 -12.93 -8.51
N VAL A 499 4.24 -12.88 -7.32
CA VAL A 499 4.84 -14.02 -6.64
C VAL A 499 4.17 -14.18 -5.29
N ARG A 500 3.56 -15.35 -5.06
CA ARG A 500 2.78 -15.64 -3.83
C ARG A 500 3.35 -16.84 -3.11
N LEU A 501 3.78 -16.64 -1.86
CA LEU A 501 4.06 -17.73 -0.94
C LEU A 501 2.76 -18.16 -0.26
N ARG A 502 2.40 -19.44 -0.40
CA ARG A 502 1.14 -19.99 0.09
C ARG A 502 1.38 -21.20 0.97
N ARG A 503 0.54 -21.37 1.99
CA ARG A 503 0.54 -22.56 2.85
C ARG A 503 -0.85 -23.20 2.85
N PRO A 504 -0.95 -24.53 2.98
CA PRO A 504 -2.24 -25.16 3.17
C PRO A 504 -2.82 -24.69 4.52
N ASP A 505 -4.12 -24.43 4.54
CA ASP A 505 -4.91 -24.11 5.73
C ASP A 505 -5.78 -25.31 6.14
N THR A 506 -6.65 -25.14 7.14
CA THR A 506 -7.49 -26.20 7.69
C THR A 506 -8.28 -26.90 6.57
N PRO A 507 -8.17 -28.24 6.45
CA PRO A 507 -8.89 -28.98 5.42
C PRO A 507 -10.39 -28.89 5.63
N GLU A 508 -11.12 -28.60 4.57
CA GLU A 508 -12.58 -28.71 4.54
C GLU A 508 -12.94 -30.17 4.20
N PRO A 509 -13.44 -30.99 5.14
CA PRO A 509 -13.49 -32.44 4.95
C PRO A 509 -14.49 -32.92 3.89
N ASP A 510 -15.52 -32.14 3.60
CA ASP A 510 -16.63 -32.51 2.72
C ASP A 510 -16.75 -31.68 1.43
N GLY A 511 -16.00 -30.56 1.32
CA GLY A 511 -15.98 -29.67 0.15
C GLY A 511 -17.29 -28.93 -0.10
N THR A 512 -18.23 -29.02 0.84
CA THR A 512 -19.61 -28.54 0.66
C THR A 512 -19.66 -27.00 0.57
N ILE A 513 -18.75 -26.31 1.24
CA ILE A 513 -18.60 -24.84 1.23
C ILE A 513 -18.25 -24.37 -0.18
N CYS A 514 -17.30 -25.03 -0.85
CA CYS A 514 -16.92 -24.71 -2.23
C CYS A 514 -17.79 -25.38 -3.31
N GLY A 515 -18.89 -26.04 -2.94
CA GLY A 515 -19.78 -26.71 -3.89
C GLY A 515 -19.13 -27.89 -4.64
N VAL A 516 -18.04 -28.46 -4.11
CA VAL A 516 -17.32 -29.59 -4.71
C VAL A 516 -17.49 -30.87 -3.88
N VAL A 517 -17.35 -32.04 -4.51
CA VAL A 517 -17.45 -33.32 -3.81
C VAL A 517 -16.06 -33.80 -3.39
N GLY A 518 -15.77 -33.75 -2.09
CA GLY A 518 -14.52 -34.27 -1.51
C GLY A 518 -13.70 -33.20 -0.77
N PRO A 519 -12.60 -33.59 -0.10
CA PRO A 519 -11.85 -32.67 0.74
C PRO A 519 -11.19 -31.56 -0.08
N VAL A 520 -11.34 -30.32 0.38
CA VAL A 520 -10.67 -29.13 -0.18
C VAL A 520 -9.59 -28.67 0.79
N PHE A 521 -8.44 -28.29 0.23
CA PHE A 521 -7.32 -27.74 0.99
C PHE A 521 -7.07 -26.31 0.51
N PRO A 522 -7.68 -25.30 1.15
CA PRO A 522 -7.42 -23.91 0.79
C PRO A 522 -5.94 -23.60 1.02
N TYR A 523 -5.35 -22.84 0.09
CA TYR A 523 -3.95 -22.40 0.18
C TYR A 523 -3.91 -20.91 0.48
N VAL A 524 -3.74 -20.56 1.74
CA VAL A 524 -3.76 -19.15 2.17
C VAL A 524 -2.44 -18.46 1.84
N VAL A 525 -2.52 -17.19 1.45
CA VAL A 525 -1.34 -16.37 1.14
C VAL A 525 -0.61 -16.01 2.43
N VAL A 526 0.62 -16.48 2.56
CA VAL A 526 1.54 -16.13 3.66
C VAL A 526 2.15 -14.76 3.40
N ASP A 527 2.58 -14.52 2.17
CA ASP A 527 3.16 -13.26 1.70
C ASP A 527 3.07 -13.18 0.18
N GLU A 528 2.96 -11.97 -0.35
CA GLU A 528 2.79 -11.71 -1.79
C GLU A 528 3.49 -10.42 -2.18
N VAL A 529 4.02 -10.43 -3.41
CA VAL A 529 4.48 -9.23 -4.12
C VAL A 529 3.92 -9.26 -5.53
N THR A 530 3.46 -8.11 -6.00
CA THR A 530 3.16 -7.88 -7.42
C THR A 530 3.99 -6.71 -7.89
N TYR A 531 5.16 -7.01 -8.47
CA TYR A 531 6.08 -5.98 -8.94
C TYR A 531 5.74 -5.53 -10.35
N VAL A 532 6.15 -4.31 -10.69
CA VAL A 532 6.22 -3.79 -12.06
C VAL A 532 7.62 -3.16 -12.27
N ASP A 533 8.04 -2.96 -13.51
CA ASP A 533 9.30 -2.30 -13.90
C ASP A 533 9.15 -0.77 -14.04
N PHE A 534 7.96 -0.22 -13.81
CA PHE A 534 7.65 1.22 -13.94
C PHE A 534 6.95 1.81 -12.70
N GLY A 535 6.81 3.14 -12.70
CA GLY A 535 6.03 3.86 -11.69
C GLY A 535 6.80 4.03 -10.38
N GLU A 536 6.19 3.63 -9.27
CA GLU A 536 6.79 3.77 -7.93
C GLU A 536 7.77 2.63 -7.60
N TRP A 537 7.85 1.60 -8.45
CA TRP A 537 8.77 0.48 -8.27
C TRP A 537 10.20 0.85 -8.70
N PRO A 538 11.24 0.24 -8.11
CA PRO A 538 12.63 0.58 -8.42
C PRO A 538 13.08 0.16 -9.82
N GLU A 539 13.13 1.12 -10.76
CA GLU A 539 13.60 0.91 -12.15
C GLU A 539 15.00 0.28 -12.24
N ALA A 540 15.90 0.54 -11.28
CA ALA A 540 17.24 -0.02 -11.31
C ALA A 540 17.28 -1.56 -11.17
N ALA A 541 16.23 -2.18 -10.62
CA ALA A 541 16.11 -3.64 -10.58
C ALA A 541 15.76 -4.26 -11.95
N ASP A 542 15.47 -3.43 -12.96
CA ASP A 542 15.09 -3.86 -14.30
C ASP A 542 16.31 -3.96 -15.23
N GLY A 543 16.95 -5.13 -15.31
CA GLY A 543 17.96 -5.42 -16.34
C GLY A 543 19.30 -4.70 -16.17
N THR A 544 19.49 -3.87 -15.13
CA THR A 544 20.76 -3.13 -14.92
C THR A 544 21.76 -3.85 -14.01
N GLY A 545 21.37 -4.97 -13.39
CA GLY A 545 22.22 -5.74 -12.47
C GLY A 545 21.77 -5.77 -11.02
N ALA A 546 20.87 -4.87 -10.61
CA ALA A 546 20.31 -4.88 -9.27
C ALA A 546 19.14 -5.89 -9.14
N SER A 547 18.97 -6.47 -7.95
CA SER A 547 17.73 -7.15 -7.58
C SER A 547 16.74 -6.17 -6.96
N LEU A 548 15.49 -6.60 -6.87
CA LEU A 548 14.46 -5.98 -6.07
C LEU A 548 14.56 -6.52 -4.64
N GLU A 549 15.03 -5.70 -3.70
CA GLU A 549 15.22 -6.06 -2.29
C GLU A 549 14.15 -5.41 -1.42
N ARG A 550 13.56 -6.18 -0.51
CA ARG A 550 12.61 -5.65 0.47
C ARG A 550 13.35 -4.88 1.56
N ILE A 551 12.86 -3.67 1.85
CA ILE A 551 13.45 -2.74 2.82
C ILE A 551 13.17 -3.23 4.25
N ASP A 552 11.89 -3.41 4.60
CA ASP A 552 11.42 -4.08 5.82
C ASP A 552 10.85 -5.45 5.47
N PRO A 553 11.38 -6.56 6.01
CA PRO A 553 10.73 -7.86 5.82
C PRO A 553 9.28 -7.88 6.34
N TYR A 554 8.88 -6.96 7.22
CA TYR A 554 7.51 -6.87 7.76
C TYR A 554 6.61 -5.84 7.07
N ALA A 555 7.12 -5.03 6.14
CA ALA A 555 6.28 -4.13 5.35
C ALA A 555 5.40 -4.93 4.39
N VAL A 556 4.30 -4.36 3.89
CA VAL A 556 3.39 -5.06 2.97
C VAL A 556 4.10 -5.29 1.64
N GLY A 557 4.18 -6.54 1.17
CA GLY A 557 4.97 -6.90 -0.02
C GLY A 557 4.38 -6.37 -1.34
N THR A 558 3.10 -6.02 -1.37
CA THR A 558 2.44 -5.39 -2.53
C THR A 558 2.63 -3.88 -2.59
N ASP A 559 3.17 -3.24 -1.54
CA ASP A 559 3.46 -1.81 -1.51
C ASP A 559 4.83 -1.54 -2.17
N PRO A 560 4.91 -0.77 -3.27
CA PRO A 560 6.19 -0.42 -3.89
C PRO A 560 7.17 0.26 -2.92
N ALA A 561 6.68 1.03 -1.94
CA ALA A 561 7.52 1.70 -0.95
C ALA A 561 8.21 0.72 0.02
N ALA A 562 7.79 -0.55 0.05
CA ALA A 562 8.45 -1.60 0.80
C ALA A 562 9.71 -2.15 0.10
N TRP A 563 9.99 -1.73 -1.14
CA TRP A 563 11.06 -2.29 -1.98
C TRP A 563 12.03 -1.22 -2.46
N ALA A 564 13.28 -1.62 -2.64
CA ALA A 564 14.31 -0.82 -3.26
C ALA A 564 15.19 -1.72 -4.16
N ALA A 565 15.84 -1.12 -5.15
CA ALA A 565 16.87 -1.82 -5.89
C ALA A 565 18.08 -2.08 -4.98
N SER A 566 18.74 -3.23 -5.13
CA SER A 566 19.98 -3.53 -4.41
C SER A 566 21.00 -2.42 -4.58
N GLY A 567 21.62 -2.00 -3.48
CA GLY A 567 22.55 -0.89 -3.40
C GLY A 567 23.96 -1.20 -3.94
N PRO A 568 24.93 -0.29 -3.69
CA PRO A 568 26.30 -0.44 -4.15
C PRO A 568 26.94 -1.74 -3.65
N GLY A 569 27.16 -2.69 -4.55
CA GLY A 569 27.56 -4.07 -4.21
C GLY A 569 26.76 -5.12 -4.97
N GLY A 570 25.59 -4.74 -5.47
CA GLY A 570 24.70 -5.62 -6.23
C GLY A 570 23.82 -6.49 -5.32
N PRO A 571 23.12 -7.46 -5.92
CA PRO A 571 22.16 -8.33 -5.24
C PRO A 571 22.80 -9.17 -4.12
N THR A 572 22.01 -9.55 -3.12
CA THR A 572 22.45 -10.22 -1.88
C THR A 572 21.88 -11.62 -1.63
N PRO A 573 21.74 -12.51 -2.64
CA PRO A 573 21.14 -13.81 -2.40
C PRO A 573 21.91 -14.61 -1.33
N GLY A 574 21.15 -15.23 -0.43
CA GLY A 574 21.56 -15.96 0.76
C GLY A 574 22.01 -15.07 1.93
N ARG A 575 21.83 -13.75 1.87
CA ARG A 575 22.37 -12.76 2.83
C ARG A 575 21.37 -11.63 3.09
N ALA A 576 21.71 -10.76 4.04
CA ALA A 576 20.87 -9.61 4.36
C ALA A 576 20.91 -8.57 3.24
N ASN A 577 19.72 -8.09 2.85
CA ASN A 577 19.51 -7.00 1.88
C ASN A 577 20.38 -5.78 2.20
N THR A 578 20.92 -5.18 1.14
CA THR A 578 21.66 -3.92 1.21
C THR A 578 20.78 -2.73 1.63
N VAL A 579 19.47 -2.84 1.44
CA VAL A 579 18.48 -1.78 1.70
C VAL A 579 17.80 -1.87 3.08
N ALA A 580 18.26 -2.76 3.97
CA ALA A 580 17.57 -3.11 5.21
C ALA A 580 17.41 -1.96 6.25
N ILE A 581 16.27 -1.91 6.94
CA ILE A 581 15.95 -0.98 8.07
C ILE A 581 16.69 -1.33 9.38
N PHE A 582 17.71 -2.19 9.39
CA PHE A 582 18.53 -2.29 10.60
C PHE A 582 19.48 -1.10 10.63
N PRO A 583 19.34 -0.16 11.58
CA PRO A 583 20.26 0.94 11.64
C PRO A 583 21.65 0.34 11.88
N THR A 584 22.54 0.58 10.92
CA THR A 584 23.95 0.22 11.01
C THR A 584 24.54 0.78 12.30
N ARG A 585 25.72 0.29 12.72
CA ARG A 585 26.41 0.88 13.89
C ARG A 585 26.64 2.39 13.76
N SER A 586 26.74 2.90 12.54
CA SER A 586 26.89 4.31 12.24
C SER A 586 25.56 5.06 12.44
N GLN A 587 24.46 4.52 11.92
CA GLN A 587 23.11 5.05 12.13
C GLN A 587 22.65 4.98 13.59
N GLN A 588 22.91 3.88 14.32
CA GLN A 588 22.64 3.77 15.76
C GLN A 588 23.36 4.85 16.57
N LYS A 589 24.58 5.24 16.17
CA LYS A 589 25.31 6.34 16.81
C LYS A 589 24.63 7.69 16.56
N CYS A 590 24.12 7.94 15.36
CA CYS A 590 23.30 9.12 15.09
C CYS A 590 22.07 9.15 16.02
N MET A 591 21.24 8.09 15.98
CA MET A 591 20.00 7.98 16.74
C MET A 591 20.20 8.16 18.26
N THR A 592 21.24 7.53 18.81
CA THR A 592 21.52 7.61 20.25
C THR A 592 22.20 8.92 20.66
N ALA A 593 22.93 9.59 19.74
CA ALA A 593 23.51 10.90 19.99
C ALA A 593 22.44 11.98 20.03
N LEU A 594 21.51 12.00 19.05
CA LEU A 594 20.43 12.99 18.99
C LEU A 594 19.49 12.88 20.19
N ASN A 595 19.08 11.67 20.56
CA ASN A 595 18.24 11.46 21.75
C ASN A 595 18.94 11.89 23.06
N LYS A 596 20.26 11.66 23.16
CA LYS A 596 21.06 12.15 24.30
C LYS A 596 21.12 13.68 24.32
N ASP A 597 21.25 14.32 23.16
CA ASP A 597 21.29 15.77 23.04
C ASP A 597 19.91 16.39 23.31
N LEU A 598 18.81 15.77 22.85
CA LEU A 598 17.43 16.12 23.21
C LEU A 598 17.25 16.18 24.74
N ALA A 599 17.58 15.09 25.44
CA ALA A 599 17.51 15.03 26.90
C ALA A 599 18.39 16.09 27.59
N LYS A 600 19.53 16.43 26.97
CA LYS A 600 20.46 17.43 27.49
C LYS A 600 19.93 18.85 27.32
N VAL A 601 19.32 19.17 26.17
CA VAL A 601 18.63 20.45 25.92
C VAL A 601 17.47 20.58 26.89
N ALA A 602 16.62 19.56 27.01
CA ALA A 602 15.48 19.51 27.94
C ALA A 602 15.87 19.80 29.38
N LYS A 603 16.88 19.09 29.89
CA LYS A 603 17.41 19.32 31.23
C LYS A 603 17.97 20.72 31.42
N THR A 604 18.54 21.31 30.37
CA THR A 604 19.14 22.65 30.43
C THR A 604 18.05 23.72 30.42
N SER A 605 17.07 23.61 29.51
CA SER A 605 15.90 24.49 29.43
C SER A 605 15.11 24.47 30.74
N GLY A 606 14.74 23.29 31.26
CA GLY A 606 14.00 23.18 32.51
C GLY A 606 14.75 23.77 33.72
N LYS A 607 16.09 23.64 33.77
CA LYS A 607 16.90 24.26 34.85
C LYS A 607 16.94 25.78 34.76
N ASP A 608 16.99 26.32 33.55
CA ASP A 608 16.96 27.76 33.33
C ASP A 608 15.59 28.33 33.68
N ALA A 609 14.51 27.68 33.22
CA ALA A 609 13.14 28.04 33.55
C ALA A 609 12.87 27.98 35.06
N LEU A 610 13.31 26.91 35.75
CA LEU A 610 13.20 26.81 37.20
C LEU A 610 13.99 27.91 37.94
N LYS A 611 15.10 28.38 37.37
CA LYS A 611 15.86 29.50 37.93
C LYS A 611 15.09 30.81 37.77
N CYS A 612 14.46 31.03 36.62
CA CYS A 612 13.59 32.18 36.37
C CYS A 612 12.38 32.19 37.32
N LEU A 613 11.69 31.06 37.49
CA LEU A 613 10.62 30.90 38.49
C LEU A 613 11.12 31.24 39.90
N SER A 614 12.28 30.73 40.29
CA SER A 614 12.83 30.99 41.63
C SER A 614 13.25 32.44 41.84
N ASP A 615 13.76 33.11 40.80
CA ASP A 615 14.12 34.53 40.87
C ASP A 615 12.88 35.42 40.85
N GLY A 616 11.87 35.08 40.04
CA GLY A 616 10.59 35.80 39.99
C GLY A 616 9.85 35.74 41.32
N ALA A 617 9.73 34.55 41.91
CA ALA A 617 9.17 34.37 43.25
C ALA A 617 9.94 35.14 44.35
N LYS A 618 11.23 35.42 44.13
CA LYS A 618 12.09 36.22 45.02
C LYS A 618 12.16 37.71 44.63
N GLU A 619 11.45 38.11 43.57
CA GLU A 619 11.45 39.48 43.03
C GLU A 619 12.87 39.96 42.63
N ARG A 620 13.67 39.04 42.06
CA ARG A 620 15.07 39.27 41.66
C ARG A 620 15.26 39.49 40.16
N LEU A 621 14.18 39.58 39.38
CA LEU A 621 14.21 39.76 37.93
C LEU A 621 14.25 41.24 37.49
N GLY A 622 14.06 42.18 38.42
CA GLY A 622 13.97 43.60 38.08
C GLY A 622 12.68 43.88 37.30
N ALA A 623 12.80 44.50 36.12
CA ALA A 623 11.66 44.84 35.26
C ALA A 623 11.21 43.68 34.33
N MET A 624 11.96 42.58 34.26
CA MET A 624 11.59 41.42 33.45
C MET A 624 10.51 40.59 34.15
N THR A 625 9.53 40.11 33.39
CA THR A 625 8.60 39.08 33.85
C THR A 625 9.28 37.71 33.94
N ILE A 626 8.60 36.74 34.55
CA ILE A 626 9.07 35.35 34.57
C ILE A 626 9.14 34.78 33.14
N ASP A 627 8.11 35.00 32.31
CA ASP A 627 8.10 34.52 30.93
C ASP A 627 9.21 35.16 30.07
N ASP A 628 9.46 36.47 30.23
CA ASP A 628 10.61 37.13 29.57
C ASP A 628 11.94 36.47 29.97
N CYS A 629 12.08 36.12 31.25
CA CYS A 629 13.28 35.44 31.75
C CYS A 629 13.44 34.06 31.12
N VAL A 630 12.36 33.27 31.05
CA VAL A 630 12.35 31.92 30.47
C VAL A 630 12.71 31.96 28.98
N ALA A 631 12.22 32.96 28.25
CA ALA A 631 12.50 33.14 26.82
C ALA A 631 13.95 33.60 26.55
N ALA A 632 14.57 34.35 27.46
CA ALA A 632 15.81 35.06 27.20
C ALA A 632 17.11 34.22 27.17
N ASP A 633 17.12 32.97 27.66
CA ASP A 633 18.34 32.14 27.87
C ASP A 633 19.50 33.00 28.41
N ARG A 634 19.31 33.61 29.59
CA ARG A 634 20.17 34.70 30.11
C ARG A 634 21.65 34.35 30.27
N LYS A 635 22.00 33.06 30.23
CA LYS A 635 23.38 32.56 30.35
C LYS A 635 23.87 31.88 29.08
N GLY A 636 23.11 31.92 27.99
CA GLY A 636 23.43 31.30 26.71
C GLY A 636 23.60 29.78 26.79
N LYS A 637 23.02 29.13 27.81
CA LYS A 637 23.25 27.70 28.08
C LYS A 637 22.40 26.82 27.19
N ILE A 638 21.19 27.26 26.87
CA ILE A 638 20.30 26.56 25.93
C ILE A 638 20.92 26.69 24.55
N ALA A 639 21.30 27.90 24.13
CA ALA A 639 22.00 28.15 22.86
C ALA A 639 23.31 27.33 22.73
N SER A 640 24.08 27.21 23.81
CA SER A 640 25.28 26.36 23.82
C SER A 640 24.95 24.87 23.67
N ALA A 641 23.81 24.42 24.20
CA ALA A 641 23.38 23.02 24.09
C ALA A 641 22.86 22.72 22.68
N THR A 642 22.05 23.59 22.09
CA THR A 642 21.51 23.43 20.72
C THR A 642 22.62 23.54 19.67
N ALA A 643 23.59 24.44 19.85
CA ALA A 643 24.79 24.48 19.01
C ALA A 643 25.60 23.18 19.06
N LYS A 644 25.59 22.50 20.21
CA LYS A 644 26.22 21.18 20.35
C LYS A 644 25.41 20.11 19.60
N THR A 645 24.08 20.16 19.63
CA THR A 645 23.20 19.27 18.86
C THR A 645 23.49 19.38 17.37
N ALA A 646 23.51 20.59 16.81
CA ALA A 646 23.82 20.84 15.40
C ALA A 646 25.20 20.29 15.00
N LYS A 647 26.19 20.46 15.87
CA LYS A 647 27.55 19.90 15.66
C LYS A 647 27.55 18.38 15.65
N ASP A 648 26.85 17.74 16.59
CA ASP A 648 26.80 16.28 16.68
C ASP A 648 25.99 15.70 15.52
N PHE A 649 24.91 16.36 15.08
CA PHE A 649 24.15 16.02 13.87
C PHE A 649 25.03 16.02 12.63
N GLY A 650 25.67 17.14 12.32
CA GLY A 650 26.55 17.24 11.15
C GLY A 650 27.72 16.24 11.20
N LYS A 651 28.17 15.86 12.40
CA LYS A 651 29.25 14.89 12.56
C LYS A 651 28.78 13.44 12.45
N LEU A 652 27.63 13.09 13.01
CA LEU A 652 27.23 11.71 13.25
C LEU A 652 26.08 11.24 12.37
N CYS A 653 25.32 12.17 11.77
CA CYS A 653 24.11 11.87 11.01
C CYS A 653 24.20 12.26 9.53
N VAL A 654 25.16 13.11 9.14
CA VAL A 654 25.28 13.60 7.76
C VAL A 654 26.39 12.88 6.99
N GLY A 655 26.08 12.49 5.75
CA GLY A 655 27.01 11.90 4.79
C GLY A 655 27.26 10.41 5.00
N LEU A 656 28.21 9.86 4.23
CA LEU A 656 28.55 8.44 4.26
C LEU A 656 29.46 8.07 5.45
N ALA A 657 29.24 6.89 6.01
CA ALA A 657 30.11 6.27 6.99
C ALA A 657 31.22 5.45 6.31
N SER A 658 32.21 5.02 7.10
CA SER A 658 33.37 4.26 6.61
C SER A 658 33.01 2.86 6.12
N ASP A 659 31.82 2.38 6.43
CA ASP A 659 31.22 1.12 5.99
C ASP A 659 30.45 1.26 4.67
N GLY A 660 30.41 2.45 4.05
CA GLY A 660 29.76 2.72 2.76
C GLY A 660 28.29 3.11 2.87
N PHE A 661 27.68 3.02 4.04
CA PHE A 661 26.27 3.36 4.27
C PHE A 661 26.08 4.83 4.65
N GLU A 662 24.89 5.37 4.39
CA GLU A 662 24.50 6.68 4.87
C GLU A 662 24.40 6.69 6.41
N ARG A 663 24.89 7.77 7.03
CA ARG A 663 24.85 7.92 8.50
C ARG A 663 23.46 8.22 9.04
N TYR A 664 22.59 8.77 8.20
CA TYR A 664 21.22 9.08 8.56
C TYR A 664 20.41 7.78 8.62
N PRO A 665 19.68 7.51 9.72
CA PRO A 665 18.84 6.33 9.84
C PRO A 665 17.52 6.52 9.09
N SER A 666 16.87 5.43 8.70
CA SER A 666 15.53 5.43 8.11
C SER A 666 14.40 5.70 9.12
N PHE A 667 14.68 5.57 10.43
CA PHE A 667 13.73 5.89 11.49
C PHE A 667 14.44 6.31 12.79
N GLY A 668 13.66 6.78 13.77
CA GLY A 668 14.13 7.00 15.15
C GLY A 668 15.16 8.12 15.29
N ALA A 669 15.15 9.08 14.37
CA ALA A 669 15.87 10.35 14.41
C ALA A 669 15.13 11.39 13.55
N THR A 670 15.24 12.66 13.94
CA THR A 670 14.86 13.83 13.13
C THR A 670 16.09 14.69 12.81
N ASP A 671 15.91 15.98 12.56
CA ASP A 671 16.99 16.95 12.39
C ASP A 671 17.38 17.64 13.71
N ASP A 672 18.48 18.41 13.69
CA ASP A 672 18.97 19.11 14.88
C ASP A 672 18.08 20.27 15.35
N ALA A 673 17.33 20.91 14.44
CA ALA A 673 16.41 22.00 14.77
C ALA A 673 15.17 21.47 15.48
N THR A 674 14.60 20.36 15.00
CA THR A 674 13.47 19.65 15.60
C THR A 674 13.84 19.16 17.00
N VAL A 675 14.99 18.47 17.15
CA VAL A 675 15.51 18.03 18.45
C VAL A 675 15.73 19.21 19.41
N SER A 676 16.29 20.32 18.91
CA SER A 676 16.55 21.51 19.72
C SER A 676 15.26 22.20 20.17
N THR A 677 14.25 22.26 19.30
CA THR A 677 12.95 22.88 19.58
C THR A 677 12.18 22.05 20.60
N ALA A 678 12.00 20.75 20.35
CA ALA A 678 11.32 19.84 21.27
C ALA A 678 12.00 19.83 22.66
N GLY A 679 13.33 19.78 22.71
CA GLY A 679 14.07 19.84 23.96
C GLY A 679 13.96 21.20 24.67
N THR A 680 13.75 22.30 23.93
CA THR A 680 13.68 23.63 24.55
C THR A 680 12.29 23.91 25.11
N ASP A 681 11.25 23.59 24.35
CA ASP A 681 9.88 24.05 24.61
C ASP A 681 9.15 23.13 25.59
N ARG A 682 9.27 21.81 25.44
CA ARG A 682 8.49 20.84 26.23
C ARG A 682 8.68 20.95 27.75
N PRO A 683 9.89 21.19 28.30
CA PRO A 683 10.05 21.46 29.72
C PRO A 683 9.45 22.80 30.19
N ARG A 684 9.36 23.80 29.31
CA ARG A 684 8.75 25.10 29.62
C ARG A 684 7.23 24.99 29.61
N ASP A 685 6.69 24.31 28.61
CA ASP A 685 5.27 24.00 28.50
C ASP A 685 4.81 23.16 29.68
N LEU A 686 5.59 22.16 30.11
CA LEU A 686 5.29 21.37 31.31
C LEU A 686 5.14 22.22 32.58
N LEU A 687 5.93 23.29 32.72
CA LEU A 687 5.77 24.21 33.86
C LEU A 687 4.51 25.04 33.74
N ARG A 688 4.11 25.42 32.52
CA ARG A 688 2.87 26.14 32.24
C ARG A 688 1.65 25.27 32.46
N ASP A 689 1.72 24.00 32.10
CA ASP A 689 0.65 23.04 32.35
C ASP A 689 0.41 22.88 33.86
N VAL A 690 1.48 22.87 34.68
CA VAL A 690 1.32 22.64 36.12
C VAL A 690 0.96 23.91 36.90
N LEU A 691 1.50 25.07 36.51
CA LEU A 691 1.34 26.31 37.27
C LEU A 691 0.28 27.24 36.66
N GLY A 692 0.20 27.30 35.33
CA GLY A 692 -0.62 28.22 34.55
C GLY A 692 0.13 28.75 33.33
N SER A 693 -0.62 29.09 32.26
CA SER A 693 -0.06 29.53 30.97
C SER A 693 0.75 30.82 31.06
N ASP A 694 0.36 31.74 31.94
CA ASP A 694 1.13 32.93 32.33
C ASP A 694 1.88 32.64 33.63
N LEU A 695 3.20 32.44 33.53
CA LEU A 695 4.02 32.06 34.69
C LEU A 695 4.22 33.24 35.65
N ASP A 696 4.16 34.48 35.17
CA ASP A 696 4.31 35.66 36.03
C ASP A 696 3.08 35.85 36.93
N ALA A 697 1.89 35.61 36.38
CA ALA A 697 0.63 35.62 37.11
C ALA A 697 0.46 34.40 38.03
N ALA A 698 0.86 33.21 37.56
CA ALA A 698 0.69 31.96 38.31
C ALA A 698 1.69 31.78 39.46
N THR A 699 2.88 32.38 39.37
CA THR A 699 3.93 32.18 40.38
C THR A 699 3.63 32.97 41.65
N ILE A 700 3.49 32.26 42.77
CA ILE A 700 3.29 32.86 44.08
C ILE A 700 4.60 33.48 44.57
N ARG A 701 4.54 34.77 44.91
CA ARG A 701 5.68 35.53 45.44
C ARG A 701 5.95 35.11 46.89
N LEU A 702 7.23 34.97 47.25
CA LEU A 702 7.65 34.65 48.63
C LEU A 702 7.23 35.71 49.65
N SER A 703 7.04 36.95 49.20
CA SER A 703 6.54 38.08 49.99
C SER A 703 5.04 37.96 50.27
N ALA A 704 4.28 37.31 49.39
CA ALA A 704 2.83 37.11 49.53
C ALA A 704 2.50 35.86 50.34
N ASP A 705 3.05 34.71 49.97
CA ASP A 705 2.92 33.46 50.70
C ASP A 705 4.20 32.63 50.55
N LYS A 706 4.93 32.54 51.66
CA LYS A 706 6.24 31.88 51.69
C LYS A 706 6.14 30.37 51.53
N ASP A 707 5.09 29.74 52.06
CA ASP A 707 4.97 28.29 52.07
C ASP A 707 4.37 27.80 50.76
N ALA A 708 3.38 28.50 50.20
CA ALA A 708 2.87 28.22 48.87
C ALA A 708 3.94 28.45 47.77
N ALA A 709 4.74 29.51 47.86
CA ALA A 709 5.85 29.74 46.91
C ALA A 709 6.92 28.62 46.98
N LYS A 710 7.23 28.11 48.18
CA LYS A 710 8.16 26.97 48.33
C LYS A 710 7.55 25.66 47.84
N CYS A 711 6.26 25.46 48.06
CA CYS A 711 5.51 24.33 47.53
C CYS A 711 5.61 24.31 45.99
N GLN A 712 5.21 25.39 45.31
CA GLN A 712 5.32 25.51 43.85
C GLN A 712 6.75 25.24 43.35
N GLN A 713 7.77 25.85 43.97
CA GLN A 713 9.17 25.63 43.58
C GLN A 713 9.64 24.18 43.78
N SER A 714 9.15 23.49 44.81
CA SER A 714 9.49 22.08 45.04
C SER A 714 8.87 21.19 43.97
N LEU A 715 7.58 21.36 43.69
CA LEU A 715 6.84 20.52 42.75
C LEU A 715 7.24 20.80 41.29
N ALA A 716 7.46 22.07 40.93
CA ALA A 716 8.04 22.44 39.63
C ALA A 716 9.41 21.76 39.38
N LYS A 717 10.22 21.61 40.43
CA LYS A 717 11.50 20.89 40.34
C LYS A 717 11.31 19.38 40.21
N ASP A 718 10.31 18.83 40.86
CA ASP A 718 10.05 17.39 40.85
C ASP A 718 9.37 16.92 39.57
N VAL A 719 8.48 17.72 38.97
CA VAL A 719 7.88 17.42 37.65
C VAL A 719 8.93 17.45 36.54
N LEU A 720 9.83 18.44 36.53
CA LEU A 720 10.98 18.47 35.61
C LEU A 720 11.95 17.30 35.83
N ARG A 721 12.04 16.80 37.07
CA ARG A 721 12.83 15.59 37.37
C ARG A 721 12.13 14.34 36.87
N CYS A 722 10.80 14.28 36.91
CA CYS A 722 10.02 13.21 36.32
C CYS A 722 10.29 13.13 34.82
N LEU A 723 10.17 14.25 34.09
CA LEU A 723 10.53 14.35 32.67
C LEU A 723 11.97 13.87 32.39
N ASP A 724 12.96 14.33 33.17
CA ASP A 724 14.38 13.88 33.06
C ASP A 724 14.58 12.40 33.42
N THR A 725 13.64 11.77 34.15
CA THR A 725 13.70 10.36 34.52
C THR A 725 13.08 9.49 33.45
N ILE A 726 11.89 9.84 32.95
CA ILE A 726 11.26 9.20 31.78
C ILE A 726 12.25 9.17 30.62
N GLY A 727 12.85 10.32 30.32
CA GLY A 727 13.83 10.43 29.25
C GLY A 727 15.06 9.53 29.40
N LYS A 728 15.55 9.30 30.63
CA LYS A 728 16.69 8.39 30.85
C LYS A 728 16.34 6.93 30.68
N GLU A 729 15.13 6.54 31.06
CA GLU A 729 14.66 5.17 30.86
C GLU A 729 14.38 4.94 29.37
N PHE A 730 13.75 5.91 28.68
CA PHE A 730 13.58 5.91 27.22
C PHE A 730 14.91 5.78 26.47
N SER A 731 15.89 6.65 26.73
CA SER A 731 17.21 6.56 26.08
C SER A 731 17.92 5.24 26.37
N ARG A 732 17.66 4.61 27.53
CA ARG A 732 18.24 3.30 27.87
C ARG A 732 17.58 2.19 27.07
N CYS A 733 16.25 2.18 27.04
CA CYS A 733 15.48 1.25 26.25
C CYS A 733 15.89 1.33 24.78
N LYS A 734 15.91 2.55 24.19
CA LYS A 734 16.40 2.80 22.83
C LYS A 734 17.79 2.23 22.60
N LYS A 735 18.75 2.58 23.47
CA LYS A 735 20.14 2.13 23.31
C LYS A 735 20.28 0.60 23.40
N THR A 736 19.57 -0.04 24.32
CA THR A 736 19.63 -1.49 24.49
C THR A 736 18.95 -2.19 23.32
N GLY A 737 17.72 -1.78 22.97
CA GLY A 737 16.93 -2.38 21.90
C GLY A 737 17.56 -2.24 20.51
N LEU A 738 18.24 -1.13 20.23
CA LEU A 738 19.01 -0.98 18.98
C LEU A 738 20.26 -1.89 18.96
N ALA A 739 20.86 -2.13 20.13
CA ALA A 739 22.10 -2.90 20.23
C ALA A 739 21.87 -4.42 20.19
N ASP A 740 20.74 -4.89 20.72
CA ASP A 740 20.34 -6.31 20.70
C ASP A 740 19.41 -6.66 19.53
N GLY A 741 18.99 -5.66 18.74
CA GLY A 741 18.13 -5.83 17.57
C GLY A 741 16.65 -6.01 17.91
N ALA A 742 16.23 -5.71 19.13
CA ALA A 742 14.81 -5.69 19.52
C ALA A 742 14.07 -4.45 19.01
N ILE A 743 14.76 -3.38 18.62
CA ILE A 743 14.19 -2.18 17.99
C ILE A 743 14.69 -2.11 16.55
N ARG A 744 13.76 -2.24 15.62
CA ARG A 744 13.97 -2.33 14.16
C ARG A 744 13.14 -1.30 13.40
N ARG A 745 12.12 -0.72 14.04
CA ARG A 745 11.22 0.29 13.46
C ARG A 745 10.65 1.23 14.52
N THR A 746 9.93 2.26 14.05
CA THR A 746 9.37 3.34 14.87
C THR A 746 8.44 2.85 15.97
N SER A 747 7.60 1.84 15.73
CA SER A 747 6.64 1.31 16.71
C SER A 747 7.32 0.69 17.94
N GLU A 748 8.35 -0.13 17.73
CA GLU A 748 9.14 -0.75 18.80
C GLU A 748 9.94 0.29 19.58
N LEU A 749 10.40 1.34 18.91
CA LEU A 749 11.02 2.48 19.58
C LEU A 749 9.99 3.28 20.40
N GLY A 750 8.77 3.45 19.88
CA GLY A 750 7.65 4.07 20.60
C GLY A 750 7.33 3.35 21.90
N ALA A 751 7.38 2.01 21.91
CA ALA A 751 7.16 1.18 23.10
C ALA A 751 8.19 1.41 24.24
N CYS A 752 9.30 2.10 23.97
CA CYS A 752 10.22 2.52 25.02
C CYS A 752 9.66 3.63 25.92
N LEU A 753 8.64 4.36 25.47
CA LEU A 753 8.01 5.41 26.25
C LEU A 753 7.18 4.77 27.38
N GLY A 754 7.43 5.18 28.61
CA GLY A 754 6.81 4.57 29.80
C GLY A 754 7.50 3.27 30.29
N ALA A 755 8.45 2.71 29.54
CA ALA A 755 9.20 1.53 29.97
C ALA A 755 10.01 1.81 31.25
N ASP A 756 9.70 1.11 32.35
CA ASP A 756 10.31 1.33 33.66
C ASP A 756 10.91 0.06 34.29
N ALA A 757 11.74 -0.65 33.53
CA ALA A 757 12.36 -1.91 33.99
C ALA A 757 13.15 -1.80 35.32
N ARG A 758 13.52 -0.58 35.75
CA ARG A 758 14.24 -0.33 37.01
C ARG A 758 13.40 0.35 38.10
N GLY A 759 12.10 0.56 37.88
CA GLY A 759 11.20 1.22 38.83
C GLY A 759 11.59 2.68 39.13
N LYS A 760 12.32 3.36 38.22
CA LYS A 760 12.80 4.73 38.40
C LYS A 760 11.75 5.77 38.08
N ILE A 761 10.94 5.55 37.05
CA ILE A 761 9.79 6.39 36.72
C ILE A 761 8.81 6.31 37.89
N ALA A 762 8.38 5.11 38.29
CA ALA A 762 7.47 4.91 39.42
C ALA A 762 7.99 5.59 40.71
N LYS A 763 9.26 5.39 41.07
CA LYS A 763 9.84 6.03 42.28
C LYS A 763 9.84 7.57 42.23
N THR A 764 9.82 8.16 41.04
CA THR A 764 9.94 9.62 40.85
C THR A 764 8.57 10.26 40.60
N CYS A 765 7.80 9.71 39.69
CA CYS A 765 6.62 10.30 39.08
C CYS A 765 5.30 9.85 39.70
N ASP A 766 5.25 8.62 40.23
CA ASP A 766 4.00 7.99 40.69
C ASP A 766 3.22 8.89 41.69
N PRO A 767 1.90 9.08 41.48
CA PRO A 767 1.07 10.03 42.21
C PRO A 767 0.61 9.50 43.57
N VAL A 768 0.92 8.24 43.91
CA VAL A 768 0.54 7.57 45.15
C VAL A 768 1.77 7.34 46.04
N VAL A 769 2.86 6.81 45.49
CA VAL A 769 4.06 6.40 46.26
C VAL A 769 5.35 7.09 45.80
N GLY A 770 5.29 7.84 44.70
CA GLY A 770 6.44 8.50 44.09
C GLY A 770 6.94 9.71 44.86
N ARG A 771 7.95 10.39 44.29
CA ARG A 771 8.51 11.62 44.86
C ARG A 771 7.54 12.78 44.79
N ILE A 772 6.82 12.93 43.68
CA ILE A 772 5.83 14.00 43.49
C ILE A 772 4.82 13.97 44.63
N ARG A 773 4.21 12.81 44.89
CA ARG A 773 3.24 12.66 45.99
C ARG A 773 3.82 12.99 47.36
N ARG A 774 4.98 12.40 47.68
CA ARG A 774 5.63 12.62 48.99
C ARG A 774 6.00 14.08 49.20
N ASP A 775 6.53 14.77 48.19
CA ASP A 775 6.96 16.15 48.35
C ASP A 775 5.74 17.10 48.31
N LEU A 776 4.64 16.76 47.62
CA LEU A 776 3.34 17.43 47.74
C LEU A 776 2.80 17.39 49.18
N ASP A 777 2.73 16.19 49.78
CA ASP A 777 2.25 16.03 51.15
C ASP A 777 3.14 16.79 52.15
N ASN A 778 4.46 16.65 52.02
CA ASN A 778 5.41 17.21 52.99
C ASN A 778 5.67 18.71 52.83
N ARG A 779 5.48 19.30 51.65
CA ARG A 779 5.81 20.70 51.37
C ARG A 779 4.59 21.59 51.15
N CYS A 780 3.46 21.02 50.78
CA CYS A 780 2.24 21.76 50.46
C CYS A 780 1.16 21.47 51.49
N VAL A 781 0.74 20.20 51.61
CA VAL A 781 -0.38 19.81 52.49
C VAL A 781 -0.04 20.06 53.96
N SER A 782 1.14 19.64 54.42
CA SER A 782 1.59 19.84 55.81
C SER A 782 1.71 21.32 56.20
N ALA A 783 1.87 22.20 55.21
CA ALA A 783 1.99 23.64 55.38
C ALA A 783 0.66 24.39 55.20
N GLY A 784 -0.43 23.67 54.90
CA GLY A 784 -1.76 24.27 54.71
C GLY A 784 -1.90 25.10 53.43
N VAL A 785 -1.13 24.79 52.39
CA VAL A 785 -1.19 25.49 51.10
C VAL A 785 -2.51 25.18 50.38
N ASP A 786 -3.18 26.21 49.87
CA ASP A 786 -4.32 26.05 48.96
C ASP A 786 -3.84 25.49 47.62
N LEU A 787 -4.08 24.20 47.40
CA LEU A 787 -3.63 23.50 46.20
C LEU A 787 -4.35 23.96 44.93
N LEU A 788 -5.61 24.37 45.05
CA LEU A 788 -6.39 24.85 43.90
C LEU A 788 -5.84 26.20 43.41
N ALA A 789 -5.40 27.05 44.34
CA ALA A 789 -4.73 28.30 43.97
C ALA A 789 -3.29 28.07 43.48
N ALA A 790 -2.55 27.16 44.12
CA ALA A 790 -1.14 26.92 43.80
C ALA A 790 -0.91 26.16 42.48
N PHE A 791 -1.88 25.33 42.06
CA PHE A 791 -1.83 24.49 40.86
C PHE A 791 -3.16 24.57 40.11
N SER A 792 -3.58 25.80 39.79
CA SER A 792 -4.90 26.07 39.20
C SER A 792 -5.28 25.24 37.97
N PRO A 793 -4.35 24.88 37.04
CA PRO A 793 -4.72 24.04 35.90
C PRO A 793 -5.16 22.62 36.30
N CYS A 794 -4.75 22.12 37.47
CA CYS A 794 -5.19 20.81 37.94
C CYS A 794 -6.62 20.80 38.51
N GLY A 795 -7.24 21.97 38.69
CA GLY A 795 -8.68 22.09 39.01
C GLY A 795 -9.15 21.46 40.31
N SER A 796 -8.24 21.07 41.22
CA SER A 796 -8.59 20.34 42.44
C SER A 796 -7.81 20.80 43.67
N SER A 797 -8.48 20.77 44.83
CA SER A 797 -7.85 20.94 46.15
C SER A 797 -7.42 19.61 46.77
N ASP A 798 -7.76 18.47 46.16
CA ASP A 798 -7.37 17.15 46.64
C ASP A 798 -5.93 16.80 46.22
N ALA A 799 -5.11 16.40 47.19
CA ALA A 799 -3.70 16.13 46.95
C ALA A 799 -3.46 14.92 46.02
N ALA A 800 -4.36 13.93 45.99
CA ALA A 800 -4.22 12.80 45.07
C ALA A 800 -4.54 13.22 43.64
N ALA A 801 -5.62 13.98 43.44
CA ALA A 801 -5.98 14.54 42.15
C ALA A 801 -4.89 15.46 41.59
N VAL A 802 -4.32 16.36 42.41
CA VAL A 802 -3.22 17.24 41.99
C VAL A 802 -1.96 16.44 41.64
N ALA A 803 -1.61 15.43 42.43
CA ALA A 803 -0.46 14.57 42.11
C ALA A 803 -0.64 13.80 40.79
N ALA A 804 -1.86 13.29 40.53
CA ALA A 804 -2.19 12.59 39.29
C ALA A 804 -2.13 13.54 38.08
N CYS A 805 -2.69 14.75 38.18
CA CYS A 805 -2.61 15.78 37.16
C CYS A 805 -1.15 16.13 36.80
N ILE A 806 -0.30 16.38 37.80
CA ILE A 806 1.11 16.71 37.58
C ILE A 806 1.86 15.57 36.89
N TRP A 807 1.53 14.32 37.21
CA TRP A 807 2.12 13.16 36.55
C TRP A 807 1.64 13.04 35.10
N ALA A 808 0.35 13.13 34.84
CA ALA A 808 -0.24 13.08 33.50
C ALA A 808 0.40 14.12 32.57
N ALA A 809 0.54 15.38 33.05
CA ALA A 809 1.23 16.43 32.31
C ALA A 809 2.69 16.06 31.98
N ALA A 810 3.41 15.41 32.91
CA ALA A 810 4.79 14.98 32.69
C ALA A 810 4.91 13.85 31.67
N ASP A 811 3.99 12.87 31.70
CA ASP A 811 3.96 11.76 30.74
C ASP A 811 3.57 12.26 29.35
N CYS A 812 2.54 13.11 29.23
CA CYS A 812 2.16 13.73 27.97
C CYS A 812 3.30 14.56 27.36
N ARG A 813 3.94 15.43 28.15
CA ARG A 813 5.07 16.25 27.64
C ARG A 813 6.30 15.40 27.32
N ALA A 814 6.52 14.29 28.03
CA ALA A 814 7.55 13.33 27.64
C ALA A 814 7.21 12.65 26.31
N CYS A 815 5.95 12.23 26.14
CA CYS A 815 5.43 11.66 24.91
C CYS A 815 5.66 12.59 23.73
N ARG A 816 5.20 13.84 23.82
CA ARG A 816 5.36 14.83 22.74
C ARG A 816 6.82 15.14 22.46
N MET A 817 7.65 15.26 23.50
CA MET A 817 9.07 15.57 23.33
C MET A 817 9.83 14.47 22.59
N TYR A 818 9.62 13.20 22.96
CA TYR A 818 10.30 12.08 22.32
C TYR A 818 9.62 11.66 21.00
N GLY A 819 8.31 11.86 20.88
CA GLY A 819 7.57 11.70 19.63
C GLY A 819 8.09 12.62 18.54
N GLU A 820 8.17 13.92 18.82
CA GLU A 820 8.73 14.88 17.86
C GLU A 820 10.23 14.66 17.64
N GLY A 821 11.01 14.44 18.71
CA GLY A 821 12.47 14.33 18.59
C GLY A 821 12.97 13.08 17.86
N ASP A 822 12.26 11.96 17.95
CA ASP A 822 12.62 10.70 17.30
C ASP A 822 11.65 10.30 16.17
N ALA A 823 10.77 11.20 15.73
CA ALA A 823 9.74 10.95 14.70
C ALA A 823 8.87 9.72 15.00
N LEU A 824 8.33 9.66 16.22
CA LEU A 824 7.43 8.59 16.65
C LEU A 824 5.99 9.04 16.38
N ASP A 825 5.24 8.19 15.70
CA ASP A 825 3.80 8.37 15.47
C ASP A 825 3.03 7.95 16.74
N LEU A 826 3.04 8.84 17.74
CA LEU A 826 2.42 8.62 19.03
C LEU A 826 1.25 9.57 19.22
N ASP A 827 0.09 9.02 19.55
CA ASP A 827 -1.00 9.78 20.13
C ASP A 827 -0.70 10.06 21.61
N CYS A 828 -0.32 11.30 21.90
CA CYS A 828 0.02 11.74 23.26
C CYS A 828 -1.18 12.27 24.04
N ASP A 829 -2.32 12.49 23.37
CA ASP A 829 -3.55 12.99 23.99
C ASP A 829 -4.24 11.85 24.78
N ILE A 830 -3.78 10.60 24.62
CA ILE A 830 -4.14 9.49 25.53
C ILE A 830 -3.79 9.76 27.00
N PHE A 831 -2.85 10.68 27.26
CA PHE A 831 -2.43 11.03 28.61
C PHE A 831 -3.23 12.18 29.23
N ASP A 832 -4.19 12.80 28.51
CA ASP A 832 -5.05 13.87 29.03
C ASP A 832 -6.57 13.59 28.91
N ASP A 833 -7.25 14.01 27.85
CA ASP A 833 -8.68 13.87 27.61
C ASP A 833 -9.01 12.90 26.45
N GLY A 834 -8.00 12.43 25.73
CA GLY A 834 -8.13 11.54 24.58
C GLY A 834 -8.66 12.22 23.31
N VAL A 835 -8.71 13.55 23.28
CA VAL A 835 -9.12 14.34 22.11
C VAL A 835 -7.88 14.81 21.37
N ALA A 836 -7.80 14.48 20.08
CA ALA A 836 -6.67 14.83 19.20
C ALA A 836 -6.53 16.35 18.95
N ASN A 837 -6.08 17.09 19.96
CA ASN A 837 -5.98 18.55 19.97
C ASN A 837 -4.57 19.03 20.38
N GLY A 838 -3.68 18.10 20.78
CA GLY A 838 -2.31 18.36 21.20
C GLY A 838 -2.17 19.01 22.58
N SER A 839 -3.19 18.97 23.44
CA SER A 839 -3.10 19.40 24.83
C SER A 839 -2.28 18.38 25.67
N CYS A 840 -2.02 18.74 26.92
CA CYS A 840 -1.44 17.83 27.91
C CYS A 840 -2.15 17.97 29.26
N LEU A 841 -3.39 18.46 29.21
CA LEU A 841 -4.25 18.72 30.35
C LEU A 841 -5.72 18.56 29.90
N PRO A 842 -6.57 17.98 30.75
CA PRO A 842 -7.99 17.82 30.48
C PRO A 842 -8.80 19.14 30.57
#